data_AF-A0A3M6YHK2-F1
#
_entry.id   AF-A0A3M6YHK2-F1
#
_cell.length_a   1.000
_cell.length_b   1.000
_cell.length_c   1.000
_cell.angle_alpha   90.00
_cell.angle_beta   90.00
_cell.angle_gamma   90.00
#
_symmetry.space_group_name_H-M   'P 1'
#
loop_
_entity.id
_entity.type
_entity.pdbx_description
1 polymer ?
#
loop_
_entity_poly.entity_id
_entity_poly.type
_entity_poly.pdbx_seq_one_letter_code
_entity_poly.pdbx_strand_id
1 'polypeptide(L)'
;MFVTADAKHWHRAEFGEHKLEEDAYTLLESTNYSMQVDVLTTKPSVPMGVLLTSNSNGTFFTKNIEHTNRNMHGFVDFEKIQNIQGIVMVNTVDNWEEVEKKWLAEKKIRTQISFDDGRTWQAMKVDSDKDLHLHSVTNQRNMGRIFSSPAPGIVMGVGNTGKHLKAYDEGDLFVSDDAGQTWTKALSRPHLYEFGDQGAILVAIEDEETDEIKWSLNHGKDWTTMELSDLDIKGKIKPTGLTTTPDSTSLKFLLSATKGKGNKLQHFVYSINFEGLHEKQCKKDDFEQWYARVDEDGEPSCIMGHTQMFRRRKSHAERFVDEEFKDPVPKMEDCKCKEVDFECDYENNFTWDADKKKCVSSGPIKAPSGACKDGEKKFMGSSGYRLIPGNTCTKEGGEKLDEPVERDCDKAPEESRPSGKIASEVTHFKGEHFAEYYYLERCPDCSGTDETVIMRTDRRDAWLSRNHGIQWEKIDTDGEEVVAIYPHQYLNDAVYLVTPSKTVFYSQNRGDKWHSFDAPEKPNQDHLQILQFHPTQKDWLIWTGRTNDQTIAHVSRKGGDDWETLLRSVRKCQFVYREDRPESDQLIFCEQYESEDSAAPISLFSSDDWFEHKKELKRDVINFATMAEYIVVALRDSDEKSLKVDTSIDGQMFADAKFPTNFKVPHQQAYTVLDSSTHAVFLHVTVNNQMDSEYGSIVKSNSNGTSYVLSVGEVNRNSPGYVDFEKMQGLEGVAVVNRVANPKEADNGKMKKLKTYITHNDGADWALIPKPEKNVNGKNFKCKGGIDKCSLHLHGYTERKDPRDTFSSPSAVGLMIATGNVGQYLGAKKEADTFATRDGGVTWTQIAEGNWMWEFGDQGSILVIVKEDEPTDSVLYSLNEGVSWERFAFTDSSMQVEDITTVPSDTSRRFLLWGKIKGELASVNLDFTGLEERSTACESPDRPGAEGQSKDYDLWEPKHPLSDDNCLFGHVAQYHRKKLDANCYNGREIQHLHSIARNCTCTRRDFECDYNYEKQTDGSCALVPGLSPPNPQDQCKAQGVDEYFDVTGYRRIPLTTCQGGQELDYTSRVNPCPGKEAEFERKHGISGTGLFFAIVIPIAAAAGVGYWVWKNWDGKFGRIQLGGDAPSMGLGGGGGGGYGGAFDRDAPWIKYPVMALSGVVAVVAALPMVANSLWRTVSTRLGRNRAGGYSRPYTSRSSFSRGRGDYAVVDPDEGELLGEESEDEV
;
A
#
# COMPACT_ATOMS: atom_id res chain seq x y z
N MET A 1 6.51 3.19 -12.27
CA MET A 1 6.67 4.60 -12.67
C MET A 1 5.33 5.15 -13.12
N PHE A 2 4.92 6.29 -12.56
CA PHE A 2 3.78 7.09 -13.03
C PHE A 2 4.31 8.43 -13.54
N VAL A 3 3.73 8.94 -14.61
CA VAL A 3 4.10 10.18 -15.28
C VAL A 3 2.89 11.10 -15.37
N THR A 4 3.10 12.40 -15.31
CA THR A 4 2.05 13.40 -15.48
C THR A 4 2.63 14.62 -16.17
N ALA A 5 1.85 15.21 -17.07
CA ALA A 5 2.19 16.47 -17.71
C ALA A 5 1.63 17.70 -16.94
N ASP A 6 0.64 17.50 -16.07
CA ASP A 6 -0.13 18.58 -15.44
C ASP A 6 -0.27 18.46 -13.90
N ALA A 7 0.38 17.47 -13.29
CA ALA A 7 0.31 17.12 -11.87
C ALA A 7 -1.09 16.72 -11.35
N LYS A 8 -2.09 16.60 -12.24
CA LYS A 8 -3.47 16.21 -11.90
C LYS A 8 -3.80 14.83 -12.44
N HIS A 9 -3.44 14.57 -13.69
CA HIS A 9 -3.68 13.31 -14.37
C HIS A 9 -2.38 12.52 -14.41
N TRP A 10 -2.29 11.51 -13.56
CA TRP A 10 -1.17 10.59 -13.52
C TRP A 10 -1.47 9.40 -14.42
N HIS A 11 -0.65 9.22 -15.44
CA HIS A 11 -0.66 8.08 -16.33
C HIS A 11 0.43 7.11 -15.87
N ARG A 12 0.14 5.82 -15.89
CA ARG A 12 1.19 4.84 -15.66
C ARG A 12 2.04 4.71 -16.92
N ALA A 13 3.36 4.71 -16.76
CA ALA A 13 4.27 4.42 -17.87
C ALA A 13 4.25 2.93 -18.24
N GLU A 14 4.15 2.65 -19.53
CA GLU A 14 4.18 1.34 -20.15
C GLU A 14 5.53 1.13 -20.84
N PHE A 15 6.17 -0.01 -20.63
CA PHE A 15 7.50 -0.31 -21.18
C PHE A 15 7.42 -1.35 -22.33
N GLY A 16 6.25 -1.45 -22.97
CA GLY A 16 5.99 -2.40 -24.07
C GLY A 16 5.97 -3.86 -23.60
N GLU A 17 6.50 -4.80 -24.41
CA GLU A 17 6.71 -6.20 -24.03
C GLU A 17 7.77 -6.38 -22.93
N HIS A 18 8.46 -5.30 -22.55
CA HIS A 18 9.46 -5.30 -21.53
C HIS A 18 8.82 -4.84 -20.23
N LYS A 19 8.47 -5.80 -19.36
CA LYS A 19 8.22 -5.45 -17.96
C LYS A 19 9.52 -4.86 -17.42
N LEU A 20 9.43 -3.81 -16.60
CA LEU A 20 10.52 -3.37 -15.72
C LEU A 20 10.81 -4.51 -14.71
N GLU A 21 11.30 -5.64 -15.22
CA GLU A 21 12.06 -6.59 -14.43
C GLU A 21 13.39 -5.87 -14.24
N GLU A 22 13.66 -5.35 -13.03
CA GLU A 22 14.99 -5.31 -12.39
C GLU A 22 15.18 -4.25 -11.30
N ASP A 23 16.20 -4.49 -10.48
CA ASP A 23 16.46 -3.92 -9.16
C ASP A 23 16.55 -2.38 -9.10
N ALA A 24 16.77 -1.70 -10.23
CA ALA A 24 16.89 -0.24 -10.29
C ALA A 24 16.67 0.33 -11.71
N TYR A 25 16.18 1.56 -11.79
CA TYR A 25 16.18 2.39 -13.01
C TYR A 25 16.75 3.78 -12.69
N THR A 26 17.38 4.41 -13.67
CA THR A 26 17.92 5.77 -13.57
C THR A 26 17.15 6.66 -14.54
N LEU A 27 16.51 7.71 -14.03
CA LEU A 27 15.94 8.78 -14.87
C LEU A 27 17.10 9.61 -15.41
N LEU A 28 17.18 9.73 -16.73
CA LEU A 28 18.25 10.45 -17.42
C LEU A 28 17.77 11.82 -17.89
N GLU A 29 18.72 12.65 -18.32
CA GLU A 29 18.39 13.93 -18.91
C GLU A 29 17.44 13.77 -20.10
N SER A 30 16.27 14.39 -20.00
CA SER A 30 15.15 14.19 -20.90
C SER A 30 14.89 15.43 -21.77
N THR A 31 13.99 15.34 -22.74
CA THR A 31 13.52 16.47 -23.53
C THR A 31 12.14 16.92 -23.07
N ASN A 32 11.62 18.03 -23.62
CA ASN A 32 10.25 18.45 -23.38
C ASN A 32 9.20 17.61 -24.14
N TYR A 33 9.64 16.66 -24.96
CA TYR A 33 8.79 15.79 -25.80
C TYR A 33 9.16 14.30 -25.67
N SER A 34 10.06 13.92 -24.76
CA SER A 34 10.48 12.53 -24.53
C SER A 34 11.21 12.42 -23.19
N MET A 35 10.94 11.35 -22.44
CA MET A 35 11.65 10.97 -21.22
C MET A 35 12.67 9.89 -21.52
N GLN A 36 13.88 10.03 -20.98
CA GLN A 36 14.96 9.06 -21.12
C GLN A 36 15.12 8.28 -19.81
N VAL A 37 15.06 6.95 -19.89
CA VAL A 37 15.18 6.07 -18.72
C VAL A 37 16.15 4.95 -19.06
N ASP A 38 17.13 4.73 -18.20
CA ASP A 38 17.98 3.55 -18.24
C ASP A 38 17.52 2.53 -17.20
N VAL A 39 17.19 1.34 -17.66
CA VAL A 39 16.73 0.23 -16.82
C VAL A 39 17.89 -0.72 -16.64
N LEU A 40 18.16 -1.13 -15.38
CA LEU A 40 19.18 -2.14 -15.12
C LEU A 40 18.74 -3.43 -15.81
N THR A 41 19.62 -4.10 -16.56
CA THR A 41 19.31 -5.38 -17.21
C THR A 41 20.22 -6.54 -16.76
N THR A 42 21.00 -6.33 -15.70
CA THR A 42 21.91 -7.33 -15.10
C THR A 42 21.97 -7.18 -13.58
N LYS A 43 22.56 -8.17 -12.89
CA LYS A 43 22.76 -8.11 -11.43
C LYS A 43 23.48 -6.82 -10.99
N PRO A 44 23.11 -6.18 -9.86
CA PRO A 44 23.72 -4.94 -9.37
C PRO A 44 25.25 -4.97 -9.19
N SER A 45 25.82 -6.16 -8.98
CA SER A 45 27.27 -6.36 -8.88
C SER A 45 28.02 -6.21 -10.20
N VAL A 46 27.32 -6.28 -11.34
CA VAL A 46 27.89 -6.13 -12.69
C VAL A 46 26.95 -5.28 -13.55
N PRO A 47 26.76 -3.99 -13.21
CA PRO A 47 25.61 -3.24 -13.68
C PRO A 47 25.77 -2.84 -15.16
N MET A 48 24.83 -3.28 -15.99
CA MET A 48 24.65 -2.89 -17.39
C MET A 48 23.16 -2.62 -17.59
N GLY A 49 22.82 -1.66 -18.44
CA GLY A 49 21.43 -1.26 -18.61
C GLY A 49 20.96 -1.29 -20.06
N VAL A 50 19.70 -0.91 -20.20
CA VAL A 50 19.04 -0.67 -21.49
C VAL A 50 18.43 0.72 -21.43
N LEU A 51 18.75 1.55 -22.43
CA LEU A 51 18.19 2.88 -22.58
C LEU A 51 16.85 2.79 -23.30
N LEU A 52 15.82 3.37 -22.68
CA LEU A 52 14.49 3.52 -23.25
C LEU A 52 14.10 4.99 -23.32
N THR A 53 13.40 5.34 -24.41
CA THR A 53 12.82 6.67 -24.61
C THR A 53 11.30 6.58 -24.61
N SER A 54 10.65 7.53 -23.94
CA SER A 54 9.20 7.62 -23.98
C SER A 54 8.70 8.28 -25.27
N ASN A 55 7.45 7.96 -25.61
CA ASN A 55 6.63 8.82 -26.43
C ASN A 55 6.39 10.18 -25.75
N SER A 56 5.78 11.08 -26.51
CA SER A 56 5.63 12.49 -26.13
C SER A 56 4.86 12.85 -24.85
N ASN A 57 3.97 11.99 -24.38
CA ASN A 57 3.24 12.19 -23.12
C ASN A 57 3.83 11.36 -21.97
N GLY A 58 4.98 10.71 -22.19
CA GLY A 58 5.68 9.93 -21.18
C GLY A 58 5.07 8.56 -20.90
N THR A 59 3.99 8.16 -21.59
CA THR A 59 3.20 6.98 -21.20
C THR A 59 3.68 5.68 -21.80
N PHE A 60 4.44 5.68 -22.90
CA PHE A 60 4.94 4.48 -23.57
C PHE A 60 6.43 4.59 -23.85
N PHE A 61 7.21 3.61 -23.42
CA PHE A 61 8.66 3.55 -23.58
C PHE A 61 9.06 2.54 -24.65
N THR A 62 9.99 2.94 -25.52
CA THR A 62 10.61 2.09 -26.53
C THR A 62 12.09 1.94 -26.24
N LYS A 63 12.60 0.72 -26.44
CA LYS A 63 14.03 0.40 -26.31
C LYS A 63 14.83 1.05 -27.45
N ASN A 64 15.87 1.81 -27.10
CA ASN A 64 16.74 2.46 -28.06
C ASN A 64 18.08 1.73 -28.23
N ILE A 65 18.78 1.47 -27.13
CA ILE A 65 20.10 0.84 -27.15
C ILE A 65 20.33 -0.03 -25.90
N GLU A 66 21.01 -1.15 -26.09
CA GLU A 66 21.28 -2.14 -25.05
C GLU A 66 22.72 -2.07 -24.53
N HIS A 67 22.92 -2.66 -23.35
CA HIS A 67 24.20 -2.80 -22.68
C HIS A 67 24.89 -1.46 -22.40
N THR A 68 24.12 -0.46 -21.98
CA THR A 68 24.65 0.82 -21.51
C THR A 68 25.59 0.60 -20.33
N ASN A 69 26.67 1.38 -20.28
CA ASN A 69 27.64 1.28 -19.21
C ASN A 69 27.13 1.99 -17.96
N ARG A 70 27.12 1.25 -16.84
CA ARG A 70 26.73 1.74 -15.52
C ARG A 70 27.77 1.40 -14.46
N ASN A 71 27.73 2.12 -13.35
CA ASN A 71 28.47 1.76 -12.13
C ASN A 71 27.54 1.32 -10.99
N MET A 72 28.10 0.82 -9.89
CA MET A 72 27.34 0.28 -8.75
C MET A 72 26.54 1.35 -7.98
N HIS A 73 26.78 2.63 -8.25
CA HIS A 73 26.04 3.74 -7.65
C HIS A 73 24.84 4.17 -8.50
N GLY A 74 24.57 3.49 -9.62
CA GLY A 74 23.45 3.80 -10.50
C GLY A 74 23.72 4.91 -11.52
N PHE A 75 24.94 5.46 -11.59
CA PHE A 75 25.32 6.37 -12.66
C PHE A 75 25.41 5.62 -13.99
N VAL A 76 24.90 6.27 -15.03
CA VAL A 76 24.85 5.76 -16.40
C VAL A 76 25.68 6.71 -17.26
N ASP A 77 26.53 6.17 -18.12
CA ASP A 77 27.26 6.97 -19.09
C ASP A 77 26.32 7.44 -20.22
N PHE A 78 25.57 8.49 -19.94
CA PHE A 78 24.65 9.16 -20.85
C PHE A 78 24.69 10.67 -20.64
N GLU A 79 24.78 11.44 -21.73
CA GLU A 79 24.70 12.91 -21.67
C GLU A 79 24.04 13.46 -22.93
N LYS A 80 23.17 14.46 -22.77
CA LYS A 80 22.61 15.25 -23.86
C LYS A 80 23.47 16.48 -24.11
N ILE A 81 23.71 16.82 -25.38
CA ILE A 81 24.44 18.03 -25.73
C ILE A 81 23.59 19.25 -25.42
N GLN A 82 24.12 20.13 -24.58
CA GLN A 82 23.38 21.29 -24.08
C GLN A 82 22.95 22.23 -25.22
N ASN A 83 21.77 22.82 -25.08
CA ASN A 83 21.14 23.75 -26.01
C ASN A 83 20.81 23.20 -27.42
N ILE A 84 21.21 21.98 -27.77
CA ILE A 84 20.96 21.39 -29.10
C ILE A 84 19.99 20.20 -28.99
N GLN A 85 18.86 20.25 -29.69
CA GLN A 85 17.84 19.19 -29.62
C GLN A 85 18.31 17.89 -30.28
N GLY A 86 18.08 16.72 -29.69
CA GLY A 86 18.29 15.43 -30.37
C GLY A 86 19.74 14.94 -30.50
N ILE A 87 20.75 15.64 -29.95
CA ILE A 87 22.12 15.09 -29.88
C ILE A 87 22.38 14.51 -28.50
N VAL A 88 22.65 13.21 -28.43
CA VAL A 88 22.91 12.46 -27.19
C VAL A 88 24.11 11.53 -27.35
N MET A 89 24.91 11.39 -26.30
CA MET A 89 26.07 10.48 -26.24
C MET A 89 25.83 9.38 -25.19
N VAL A 90 26.29 8.17 -25.49
CA VAL A 90 26.18 7.01 -24.60
C VAL A 90 27.42 6.14 -24.67
N ASN A 91 27.81 5.52 -23.55
CA ASN A 91 28.78 4.43 -23.57
C ASN A 91 28.08 3.08 -23.44
N THR A 92 28.49 2.09 -24.24
CA THR A 92 28.01 0.71 -24.19
C THR A 92 29.14 -0.28 -23.92
N VAL A 93 28.79 -1.48 -23.44
CA VAL A 93 29.72 -2.57 -23.13
C VAL A 93 29.75 -3.59 -24.28
N ASP A 94 30.86 -3.66 -25.00
CA ASP A 94 31.01 -4.50 -26.20
C ASP A 94 31.16 -5.99 -25.86
N ASN A 95 31.77 -6.33 -24.72
CA ASN A 95 31.94 -7.71 -24.23
C ASN A 95 30.90 -8.13 -23.17
N TRP A 96 29.66 -7.66 -23.32
CA TRP A 96 28.58 -7.88 -22.35
C TRP A 96 28.37 -9.36 -21.99
N GLU A 97 28.43 -10.31 -22.95
CA GLU A 97 28.25 -11.75 -22.69
C GLU A 97 29.29 -12.33 -21.72
N GLU A 98 30.53 -11.82 -21.78
CA GLU A 98 31.61 -12.24 -20.89
C GLU A 98 31.43 -11.64 -19.50
N VAL A 99 31.07 -10.35 -19.46
CA VAL A 99 30.85 -9.56 -18.25
C VAL A 99 29.67 -10.12 -17.44
N GLU A 100 28.59 -10.53 -18.11
CA GLU A 100 27.42 -11.14 -17.48
C GLU A 100 27.74 -12.50 -16.82
N LYS A 101 28.60 -13.31 -17.45
CA LYS A 101 29.00 -14.64 -16.95
C LYS A 101 30.10 -14.59 -15.87
N LYS A 102 30.95 -13.56 -15.89
CA LYS A 102 32.12 -13.44 -15.02
C LYS A 102 32.16 -12.05 -14.41
N TRP A 103 31.79 -11.95 -13.13
CA TRP A 103 31.77 -10.67 -12.42
C TRP A 103 33.14 -9.94 -12.32
N LEU A 104 34.26 -10.67 -12.48
CA LEU A 104 35.62 -10.10 -12.51
C LEU A 104 36.09 -9.67 -13.91
N ALA A 105 35.29 -9.86 -14.96
CA ALA A 105 35.69 -9.46 -16.30
C ALA A 105 35.67 -7.93 -16.46
N GLU A 106 36.73 -7.38 -17.04
CA GLU A 106 36.83 -5.95 -17.33
C GLU A 106 35.90 -5.57 -18.50
N LYS A 107 35.15 -4.48 -18.36
CA LYS A 107 34.23 -3.98 -19.38
C LYS A 107 35.01 -3.34 -20.53
N LYS A 108 34.71 -3.76 -21.76
CA LYS A 108 35.22 -3.14 -23.00
C LYS A 108 34.24 -2.08 -23.47
N ILE A 109 34.46 -0.85 -23.00
CA ILE A 109 33.54 0.27 -23.22
C ILE A 109 33.73 0.90 -24.61
N ARG A 110 32.63 1.24 -25.29
CA ARG A 110 32.63 2.00 -26.56
C ARG A 110 31.65 3.16 -26.48
N THR A 111 32.07 4.33 -26.95
CA THR A 111 31.22 5.53 -27.02
C THR A 111 30.50 5.63 -28.35
N GLN A 112 29.23 6.01 -28.30
CA GLN A 112 28.36 6.24 -29.44
C GLN A 112 27.64 7.57 -29.29
N ILE A 113 27.28 8.17 -30.42
CA ILE A 113 26.53 9.42 -30.50
C ILE A 113 25.31 9.23 -31.40
N SER A 114 24.21 9.86 -31.03
CA SER A 114 23.01 9.97 -31.84
C SER A 114 22.75 11.45 -32.14
N PHE A 115 22.25 11.73 -33.34
CA PHE A 115 21.83 13.07 -33.77
C PHE A 115 20.32 13.18 -33.94
N ASP A 116 19.56 12.15 -33.56
CA ASP A 116 18.11 12.02 -33.74
C ASP A 116 17.38 11.52 -32.47
N ASP A 117 17.84 11.98 -31.31
CA ASP A 117 17.27 11.69 -29.98
C ASP A 117 17.34 10.21 -29.57
N GLY A 118 18.39 9.51 -30.01
CA GLY A 118 18.67 8.11 -29.66
C GLY A 118 18.05 7.07 -30.58
N ARG A 119 17.45 7.48 -31.71
CA ARG A 119 16.84 6.55 -32.68
C ARG A 119 17.88 5.83 -33.52
N THR A 120 18.94 6.52 -33.91
CA THR A 120 20.12 5.95 -34.59
C THR A 120 21.39 6.32 -33.86
N TRP A 121 22.33 5.37 -33.84
CA TRP A 121 23.61 5.51 -33.13
C TRP A 121 24.76 5.29 -34.09
N GLN A 122 25.78 6.12 -33.97
CA GLN A 122 27.01 6.03 -34.75
C GLN A 122 28.25 6.15 -33.86
N ALA A 123 29.35 5.54 -34.31
CA ALA A 123 30.64 5.69 -33.66
C ALA A 123 31.19 7.11 -33.86
N MET A 124 31.79 7.69 -32.83
CA MET A 124 32.47 8.98 -32.94
C MET A 124 33.82 8.82 -33.64
N LYS A 125 34.21 9.81 -34.46
CA LYS A 125 35.42 9.75 -35.29
C LYS A 125 36.36 10.92 -35.05
N VAL A 126 37.66 10.61 -34.94
CA VAL A 126 38.76 11.58 -35.05
C VAL A 126 39.32 11.53 -36.47
N ASP A 127 39.54 12.70 -37.08
CA ASP A 127 40.08 12.85 -38.44
C ASP A 127 39.36 11.97 -39.50
N SER A 128 38.06 11.73 -39.27
CA SER A 128 37.17 10.91 -40.10
C SER A 128 37.48 9.40 -40.19
N ASP A 129 38.54 8.87 -39.55
CA ASP A 129 38.96 7.47 -39.74
C ASP A 129 39.09 6.64 -38.45
N LYS A 130 39.33 7.25 -37.29
CA LYS A 130 39.57 6.55 -36.01
C LYS A 130 38.40 6.65 -35.05
N ASP A 131 37.93 5.51 -34.55
CA ASP A 131 36.93 5.45 -33.48
C ASP A 131 37.46 6.16 -32.22
N LEU A 132 36.66 7.09 -31.70
CA LEU A 132 36.90 7.81 -30.45
C LEU A 132 36.02 7.22 -29.34
N HIS A 133 36.62 7.02 -28.18
CA HIS A 133 35.90 6.66 -26.96
C HIS A 133 36.26 7.65 -25.86
N LEU A 134 35.25 8.13 -25.14
CA LEU A 134 35.36 9.17 -24.11
C LEU A 134 34.90 8.66 -22.75
N HIS A 135 35.55 9.14 -21.69
CA HIS A 135 35.09 8.97 -20.32
C HIS A 135 33.85 9.82 -20.07
N SER A 136 32.86 9.25 -19.38
CA SER A 136 31.58 9.89 -19.06
C SER A 136 31.27 9.76 -17.55
N VAL A 137 30.01 9.85 -17.16
CA VAL A 137 29.52 10.09 -15.79
C VAL A 137 29.96 9.03 -14.79
N THR A 138 30.15 7.78 -15.24
CA THR A 138 30.67 6.70 -14.38
C THR A 138 32.10 6.95 -13.90
N ASN A 139 32.87 7.83 -14.56
CA ASN A 139 34.22 8.24 -14.22
C ASN A 139 34.36 9.78 -14.25
N GLN A 140 33.40 10.48 -13.63
CA GLN A 140 33.33 11.94 -13.64
C GLN A 140 34.55 12.57 -12.94
N ARG A 141 35.28 13.41 -13.69
CA ARG A 141 36.44 14.21 -13.21
C ARG A 141 36.21 15.72 -13.33
N ASN A 142 35.49 16.17 -14.35
CA ASN A 142 35.06 17.56 -14.50
C ASN A 142 33.85 17.88 -13.60
N MET A 143 33.78 19.12 -13.13
CA MET A 143 32.62 19.64 -12.41
C MET A 143 31.52 20.01 -13.41
N GLY A 144 30.26 19.73 -13.06
CA GLY A 144 29.12 20.03 -13.94
C GLY A 144 28.95 19.01 -15.07
N ARG A 145 28.49 19.47 -16.23
CA ARG A 145 28.36 18.64 -17.44
C ARG A 145 29.73 18.19 -17.91
N ILE A 146 29.82 16.98 -18.47
CA ILE A 146 31.11 16.42 -18.83
C ILE A 146 31.54 17.00 -20.16
N PHE A 147 30.68 16.92 -21.17
CA PHE A 147 31.10 17.18 -22.55
C PHE A 147 30.77 18.58 -23.06
N SER A 148 29.64 19.13 -22.65
CA SER A 148 29.03 20.30 -23.29
C SER A 148 28.71 21.43 -22.30
N SER A 149 28.61 22.65 -22.83
CA SER A 149 28.14 23.84 -22.13
C SER A 149 27.11 24.58 -23.01
N PRO A 150 26.51 25.70 -22.56
CA PRO A 150 25.65 26.53 -23.40
C PRO A 150 26.33 27.07 -24.67
N ALA A 151 27.66 26.98 -24.79
CA ALA A 151 28.43 27.38 -25.96
C ALA A 151 27.99 26.58 -27.22
N PRO A 152 27.47 27.24 -28.26
CA PRO A 152 26.84 26.52 -29.38
C PRO A 152 27.84 25.68 -30.18
N GLY A 153 27.66 24.36 -30.13
CA GLY A 153 28.36 23.39 -30.97
C GLY A 153 29.78 23.06 -30.56
N ILE A 154 30.27 23.54 -29.41
CA ILE A 154 31.60 23.20 -28.91
C ILE A 154 31.46 22.14 -27.81
N VAL A 155 32.17 21.03 -27.98
CA VAL A 155 32.15 19.90 -27.08
C VAL A 155 33.58 19.43 -26.83
N MET A 156 33.91 19.06 -25.60
CA MET A 156 35.24 18.57 -25.22
C MET A 156 35.13 17.26 -24.43
N GLY A 157 36.19 16.46 -24.39
CA GLY A 157 36.14 15.14 -23.76
C GLY A 157 37.53 14.55 -23.55
N VAL A 158 37.74 13.84 -22.44
CA VAL A 158 38.96 13.03 -22.23
C VAL A 158 38.68 11.60 -22.66
N GLY A 159 39.58 11.02 -23.45
CA GLY A 159 39.43 9.65 -23.91
C GLY A 159 40.57 9.18 -24.79
N ASN A 160 40.32 8.20 -25.66
CA ASN A 160 41.34 7.69 -26.56
C ASN A 160 40.75 7.22 -27.89
N THR A 161 41.60 7.16 -28.91
CA THR A 161 41.28 6.41 -30.14
C THR A 161 41.62 4.94 -29.97
N GLY A 162 40.88 4.05 -30.64
CA GLY A 162 41.15 2.60 -30.58
C GLY A 162 39.90 1.74 -30.74
N LYS A 163 39.94 0.52 -30.18
CA LYS A 163 38.78 -0.40 -30.19
C LYS A 163 37.82 -0.18 -29.02
N HIS A 164 38.37 0.24 -27.87
CA HIS A 164 37.66 0.41 -26.61
C HIS A 164 38.29 1.55 -25.80
N LEU A 165 37.54 2.09 -24.85
CA LEU A 165 38.00 3.07 -23.87
C LEU A 165 39.06 2.45 -22.95
N LYS A 166 40.16 3.16 -22.74
CA LYS A 166 41.24 2.77 -21.83
C LYS A 166 41.05 3.38 -20.43
N ALA A 167 42.01 3.15 -19.53
CA ALA A 167 42.06 3.86 -18.26
C ALA A 167 42.22 5.37 -18.46
N TYR A 168 41.67 6.17 -17.54
CA TYR A 168 41.61 7.63 -17.64
C TYR A 168 42.98 8.28 -17.82
N ASP A 169 44.00 7.79 -17.13
CA ASP A 169 45.38 8.28 -17.19
C ASP A 169 46.10 8.03 -18.53
N GLU A 170 45.58 7.11 -19.34
CA GLU A 170 46.03 6.89 -20.73
C GLU A 170 45.30 7.78 -21.75
N GLY A 171 44.35 8.60 -21.31
CA GLY A 171 43.53 9.44 -22.16
C GLY A 171 44.22 10.72 -22.63
N ASP A 172 43.71 11.28 -23.72
CA ASP A 172 44.05 12.61 -24.25
C ASP A 172 42.78 13.49 -24.24
N LEU A 173 42.95 14.81 -24.28
CA LEU A 173 41.84 15.74 -24.44
C LEU A 173 41.48 15.90 -25.93
N PHE A 174 40.20 15.77 -26.25
CA PHE A 174 39.63 15.96 -27.58
C PHE A 174 38.63 17.12 -27.58
N VAL A 175 38.48 17.78 -28.72
CA VAL A 175 37.53 18.87 -28.95
C VAL A 175 36.80 18.68 -30.28
N SER A 176 35.55 19.09 -30.31
CA SER A 176 34.69 19.18 -31.50
C SER A 176 34.10 20.59 -31.58
N ASP A 177 34.11 21.19 -32.78
CA ASP A 177 33.48 22.49 -33.07
C ASP A 177 32.18 22.38 -33.90
N ASP A 178 31.64 21.16 -34.00
CA ASP A 178 30.44 20.79 -34.76
C ASP A 178 29.47 19.87 -33.97
N ALA A 179 29.40 20.05 -32.66
CA ALA A 179 28.52 19.32 -31.74
C ALA A 179 28.75 17.80 -31.66
N GLY A 180 29.99 17.37 -31.89
CA GLY A 180 30.43 15.98 -31.75
C GLY A 180 30.38 15.16 -33.03
N GLN A 181 30.13 15.79 -34.19
CA GLN A 181 30.14 15.13 -35.49
C GLN A 181 31.56 14.75 -35.90
N THR A 182 32.51 15.68 -35.75
CA THR A 182 33.94 15.46 -35.96
C THR A 182 34.74 15.89 -34.74
N TRP A 183 35.78 15.12 -34.43
CA TRP A 183 36.65 15.36 -33.29
C TRP A 183 38.10 15.52 -33.71
N THR A 184 38.83 16.34 -32.96
CA THR A 184 40.27 16.51 -33.10
C THR A 184 40.95 16.36 -31.74
N LYS A 185 42.18 15.84 -31.72
CA LYS A 185 42.98 15.79 -30.49
C LYS A 185 43.46 17.20 -30.15
N ALA A 186 43.02 17.73 -29.00
CA ALA A 186 43.36 19.06 -28.52
C ALA A 186 44.68 19.07 -27.74
N LEU A 187 44.78 18.28 -26.66
CA LEU A 187 45.95 18.24 -25.79
C LEU A 187 46.32 16.79 -25.46
N SER A 188 47.62 16.53 -25.26
CA SER A 188 48.06 15.20 -24.80
C SER A 188 47.88 15.08 -23.30
N ARG A 189 47.45 13.91 -22.82
CA ARG A 189 47.07 13.61 -21.41
C ARG A 189 45.71 14.18 -20.99
N PRO A 190 45.11 13.65 -19.90
CA PRO A 190 43.87 14.17 -19.35
C PRO A 190 44.02 15.60 -18.83
N HIS A 191 43.01 16.42 -19.12
CA HIS A 191 42.92 17.78 -18.61
C HIS A 191 41.51 18.00 -18.06
N LEU A 192 41.40 18.76 -16.97
CA LEU A 192 40.15 19.44 -16.61
C LEU A 192 39.96 20.60 -17.59
N TYR A 193 38.74 20.87 -18.02
CA TYR A 193 38.46 21.92 -19.02
C TYR A 193 37.15 22.65 -18.75
N GLU A 194 37.02 23.86 -19.28
CA GLU A 194 35.81 24.67 -19.18
C GLU A 194 35.69 25.69 -20.34
N PHE A 195 34.46 26.10 -20.65
CA PHE A 195 34.11 27.01 -21.74
C PHE A 195 33.68 28.38 -21.19
N GLY A 196 34.29 29.47 -21.66
CA GLY A 196 33.91 30.83 -21.31
C GLY A 196 33.55 31.69 -22.51
N ASP A 197 32.90 32.82 -22.24
CA ASP A 197 32.50 33.82 -23.24
C ASP A 197 31.80 33.22 -24.47
N GLN A 198 30.80 32.37 -24.22
CA GLN A 198 30.01 31.63 -25.24
C GLN A 198 30.87 30.75 -26.16
N GLY A 199 31.98 30.21 -25.64
CA GLY A 199 32.92 29.38 -26.39
C GLY A 199 34.01 30.16 -27.11
N ALA A 200 34.10 31.49 -26.91
CA ALA A 200 35.20 32.28 -27.44
C ALA A 200 36.53 31.94 -26.77
N ILE A 201 36.50 31.46 -25.52
CA ILE A 201 37.67 30.97 -24.81
C ILE A 201 37.43 29.57 -24.23
N LEU A 202 38.37 28.66 -24.49
CA LEU A 202 38.44 27.34 -23.87
C LEU A 202 39.63 27.32 -22.92
N VAL A 203 39.45 26.81 -21.70
CA VAL A 203 40.53 26.71 -20.70
C VAL A 203 40.73 25.25 -20.33
N ALA A 204 41.99 24.83 -20.19
CA ALA A 204 42.34 23.47 -19.82
C ALA A 204 43.56 23.44 -18.88
N ILE A 205 43.55 22.52 -17.92
CA ILE A 205 44.65 22.29 -16.98
C ILE A 205 44.84 20.78 -16.77
N GLU A 206 46.09 20.29 -16.83
CA GLU A 206 46.38 18.85 -16.72
C GLU A 206 45.83 18.30 -15.39
N ASP A 207 45.11 17.16 -15.42
CA ASP A 207 44.47 16.55 -14.22
C ASP A 207 45.50 15.77 -13.37
N GLU A 208 46.67 16.37 -13.18
CA GLU A 208 47.75 15.89 -12.34
C GLU A 208 48.52 17.07 -11.71
N GLU A 209 49.59 16.77 -10.96
CA GLU A 209 50.42 17.82 -10.37
C GLU A 209 51.12 18.66 -11.46
N THR A 210 50.63 19.90 -11.65
CA THR A 210 51.03 20.80 -12.73
C THR A 210 51.34 22.22 -12.23
N ASP A 211 52.17 22.91 -13.00
CA ASP A 211 52.53 24.32 -12.91
C ASP A 211 52.11 25.11 -14.16
N GLU A 212 51.36 24.51 -15.08
CA GLU A 212 50.92 25.13 -16.32
C GLU A 212 49.39 25.15 -16.45
N ILE A 213 48.84 26.22 -17.03
CA ILE A 213 47.46 26.31 -17.52
C ILE A 213 47.46 26.65 -19.01
N LYS A 214 46.48 26.12 -19.76
CA LYS A 214 46.36 26.30 -21.21
C LYS A 214 45.02 26.89 -21.59
N TRP A 215 44.98 27.70 -22.65
CA TRP A 215 43.72 28.21 -23.20
C TRP A 215 43.77 28.32 -24.73
N SER A 216 42.59 28.37 -25.35
CA SER A 216 42.41 28.51 -26.79
C SER A 216 41.37 29.58 -27.11
N LEU A 217 41.65 30.41 -28.10
CA LEU A 217 40.74 31.44 -28.62
C LEU A 217 40.11 31.08 -29.97
N ASN A 218 40.40 29.89 -30.50
CA ASN A 218 39.99 29.46 -31.85
C ASN A 218 39.31 28.08 -31.85
N HIS A 219 38.51 27.83 -30.82
CA HIS A 219 37.73 26.59 -30.61
C HIS A 219 38.64 25.34 -30.48
N GLY A 220 39.81 25.49 -29.85
CA GLY A 220 40.68 24.36 -29.51
C GLY A 220 41.63 23.91 -30.63
N LYS A 221 41.72 24.67 -31.74
CA LYS A 221 42.64 24.38 -32.85
C LYS A 221 44.09 24.67 -32.49
N ASP A 222 44.32 25.81 -31.82
CA ASP A 222 45.61 26.20 -31.27
C ASP A 222 45.48 26.49 -29.77
N TRP A 223 46.52 26.14 -29.01
CA TRP A 223 46.55 26.29 -27.55
C TRP A 223 47.76 27.12 -27.11
N THR A 224 47.52 28.07 -26.21
CA THR A 224 48.55 28.88 -25.55
C THR A 224 48.77 28.37 -24.13
N THR A 225 50.03 28.25 -23.70
CA THR A 225 50.42 27.82 -22.35
C THR A 225 50.89 29.01 -21.51
N MET A 226 50.52 29.04 -20.23
CA MET A 226 51.03 29.98 -19.21
C MET A 226 51.48 29.21 -17.99
N GLU A 227 52.60 29.65 -17.43
CA GLU A 227 53.09 29.17 -16.13
C GLU A 227 52.23 29.77 -15.02
N LEU A 228 51.78 28.95 -14.08
CA LEU A 228 51.00 29.38 -12.92
C LEU A 228 51.78 30.40 -12.06
N SER A 229 53.11 30.42 -12.14
CA SER A 229 53.92 31.47 -11.48
C SER A 229 53.62 32.87 -11.98
N ASP A 230 53.20 33.02 -13.25
CA ASP A 230 52.83 34.29 -13.85
C ASP A 230 51.47 34.80 -13.32
N LEU A 231 50.69 33.91 -12.68
CA LEU A 231 49.45 34.21 -11.95
C LEU A 231 49.68 34.32 -10.42
N ASP A 232 50.93 34.51 -9.98
CA ASP A 232 51.34 34.52 -8.56
C ASP A 232 51.09 33.20 -7.79
N ILE A 233 50.83 32.09 -8.50
CA ILE A 233 50.64 30.77 -7.91
C ILE A 233 52.00 30.07 -7.81
N LYS A 234 52.52 29.93 -6.59
CA LYS A 234 53.87 29.40 -6.37
C LYS A 234 53.91 27.87 -6.32
N GLY A 235 54.65 27.26 -7.24
CA GLY A 235 54.94 25.82 -7.29
C GLY A 235 53.76 24.99 -7.78
N LYS A 236 53.98 23.68 -7.94
CA LYS A 236 52.97 22.78 -8.50
C LYS A 236 51.75 22.62 -7.60
N ILE A 237 50.60 22.50 -8.23
CA ILE A 237 49.30 22.22 -7.62
C ILE A 237 48.69 20.99 -8.29
N LYS A 238 47.82 20.27 -7.58
CA LYS A 238 46.96 19.24 -8.18
C LYS A 238 45.54 19.81 -8.33
N PRO A 239 45.07 20.11 -9.54
CA PRO A 239 43.71 20.56 -9.77
C PRO A 239 42.70 19.56 -9.22
N THR A 240 41.58 20.06 -8.71
CA THR A 240 40.45 19.24 -8.26
C THR A 240 39.12 19.69 -8.85
N GLY A 241 39.10 20.82 -9.57
CA GLY A 241 37.93 21.31 -10.30
C GLY A 241 38.24 22.62 -11.01
N LEU A 242 37.70 22.78 -12.22
CA LEU A 242 37.75 24.00 -13.02
C LEU A 242 36.30 24.30 -13.46
N THR A 243 35.82 25.52 -13.24
CA THR A 243 34.44 25.90 -13.60
C THR A 243 34.29 27.40 -13.86
N THR A 244 33.14 27.83 -14.37
CA THR A 244 32.78 29.23 -14.66
C THR A 244 31.29 29.47 -14.37
N THR A 245 30.71 30.58 -14.84
CA THR A 245 29.26 30.82 -14.74
C THR A 245 28.47 29.72 -15.47
N PRO A 246 27.31 29.27 -14.95
CA PRO A 246 26.54 28.18 -15.57
C PRO A 246 26.08 28.42 -17.02
N ASP A 247 26.03 29.68 -17.44
CA ASP A 247 25.71 30.11 -18.80
C ASP A 247 26.93 30.13 -19.76
N SER A 248 28.13 29.86 -19.22
CA SER A 248 29.41 29.93 -19.94
C SER A 248 29.68 31.27 -20.63
N THR A 249 29.08 32.37 -20.16
CA THR A 249 29.24 33.72 -20.75
C THR A 249 30.39 34.51 -20.13
N SER A 250 30.90 34.09 -18.98
CA SER A 250 31.95 34.79 -18.23
C SER A 250 33.35 34.51 -18.81
N LEU A 251 34.22 35.53 -18.74
CA LEU A 251 35.68 35.43 -18.95
C LEU A 251 36.44 35.07 -17.66
N LYS A 252 35.72 34.89 -16.55
CA LYS A 252 36.27 34.58 -15.22
C LYS A 252 36.00 33.12 -14.87
N PHE A 253 37.04 32.40 -14.47
CA PHE A 253 36.99 30.99 -14.10
C PHE A 253 37.41 30.80 -12.64
N LEU A 254 36.89 29.75 -12.01
CA LEU A 254 37.28 29.30 -10.69
C LEU A 254 38.03 27.96 -10.80
N LEU A 255 39.24 27.93 -10.27
CA LEU A 255 40.08 26.74 -10.20
C LEU A 255 40.24 26.33 -8.73
N SER A 256 39.70 25.16 -8.38
CA SER A 256 39.97 24.51 -7.10
C SER A 256 41.14 23.55 -7.25
N ALA A 257 42.06 23.56 -6.28
CA ALA A 257 43.24 22.71 -6.30
C ALA A 257 43.73 22.35 -4.90
N THR A 258 44.58 21.32 -4.84
CA THR A 258 45.26 20.90 -3.62
C THR A 258 46.77 20.97 -3.76
N LYS A 259 47.45 21.10 -2.62
CA LYS A 259 48.91 21.07 -2.54
C LYS A 259 49.36 20.29 -1.31
N GLY A 260 50.37 19.42 -1.47
CA GLY A 260 50.86 18.54 -0.41
C GLY A 260 50.12 17.20 -0.32
N LYS A 261 50.41 16.39 0.70
CA LYS A 261 49.81 15.06 0.94
C LYS A 261 49.58 14.81 2.44
N GLY A 262 48.60 13.98 2.78
CA GLY A 262 48.28 13.59 4.17
C GLY A 262 47.96 14.79 5.07
N ASN A 263 48.51 14.83 6.29
CA ASN A 263 48.27 15.91 7.26
C ASN A 263 48.81 17.29 6.84
N LYS A 264 49.49 17.40 5.69
CA LYS A 264 49.99 18.66 5.12
C LYS A 264 49.23 19.07 3.84
N LEU A 265 48.13 18.38 3.51
CA LEU A 265 47.28 18.73 2.38
C LEU A 265 46.62 20.09 2.64
N GLN A 266 46.75 21.01 1.70
CA GLN A 266 46.10 22.32 1.72
C GLN A 266 45.20 22.45 0.49
N HIS A 267 44.04 23.07 0.67
CA HIS A 267 43.08 23.35 -0.40
C HIS A 267 43.17 24.84 -0.79
N PHE A 268 43.13 25.11 -2.09
CA PHE A 268 43.20 26.45 -2.66
C PHE A 268 42.08 26.63 -3.67
N VAL A 269 41.56 27.86 -3.74
CA VAL A 269 40.64 28.29 -4.79
C VAL A 269 41.24 29.54 -5.43
N TYR A 270 41.40 29.51 -6.75
CA TYR A 270 41.94 30.60 -7.55
C TYR A 270 40.84 31.14 -8.46
N SER A 271 40.76 32.46 -8.59
CA SER A 271 39.96 33.12 -9.61
C SER A 271 40.86 33.56 -10.75
N ILE A 272 40.59 33.08 -11.95
CA ILE A 272 41.37 33.36 -13.16
C ILE A 272 40.52 34.24 -14.06
N ASN A 273 40.98 35.47 -14.33
CA ASN A 273 40.24 36.45 -15.12
C ASN A 273 40.92 36.71 -16.47
N PHE A 274 40.29 36.32 -17.57
CA PHE A 274 40.81 36.50 -18.93
C PHE A 274 40.48 37.86 -19.56
N GLU A 275 39.74 38.74 -18.88
CA GLU A 275 39.56 40.13 -19.31
C GLU A 275 40.91 40.86 -19.50
N GLY A 276 41.95 40.42 -18.77
CA GLY A 276 43.31 40.94 -18.88
C GLY A 276 44.00 40.69 -20.22
N LEU A 277 43.45 39.84 -21.10
CA LEU A 277 43.97 39.65 -22.46
C LEU A 277 43.71 40.85 -23.38
N HIS A 278 42.81 41.76 -23.00
CA HIS A 278 42.49 42.99 -23.74
C HIS A 278 42.06 42.78 -25.21
N GLU A 279 41.45 41.63 -25.53
CA GLU A 279 40.86 41.41 -26.85
C GLU A 279 39.68 42.34 -27.10
N LYS A 280 39.43 42.65 -28.39
CA LYS A 280 38.31 43.54 -28.77
C LYS A 280 36.99 42.79 -28.72
N GLN A 281 35.91 43.53 -28.46
CA GLN A 281 34.55 42.99 -28.58
C GLN A 281 34.19 42.65 -30.04
N CYS A 282 33.44 41.56 -30.22
CA CYS A 282 32.95 41.07 -31.51
C CYS A 282 32.00 42.08 -32.17
N LYS A 283 32.17 42.26 -33.48
CA LYS A 283 31.25 42.99 -34.37
C LYS A 283 30.39 41.99 -35.13
N LYS A 284 29.37 42.48 -35.84
CA LYS A 284 28.44 41.63 -36.62
C LYS A 284 29.13 40.66 -37.58
N ASP A 285 30.20 41.09 -38.25
CA ASP A 285 30.94 40.25 -39.23
C ASP A 285 31.78 39.14 -38.58
N ASP A 286 32.01 39.22 -37.27
CA ASP A 286 32.73 38.21 -36.48
C ASP A 286 31.81 37.02 -36.09
N PHE A 287 30.50 37.12 -36.37
CA PHE A 287 29.52 36.06 -36.17
C PHE A 287 29.15 35.34 -37.47
N GLU A 288 28.76 34.08 -37.35
CA GLU A 288 28.13 33.26 -38.38
C GLU A 288 26.73 32.79 -37.93
N GLN A 289 25.89 32.41 -38.89
CA GLN A 289 24.72 31.60 -38.61
C GLN A 289 25.18 30.14 -38.69
N TRP A 290 25.32 29.49 -37.54
CA TRP A 290 25.76 28.11 -37.47
C TRP A 290 24.54 27.21 -37.25
N TYR A 291 24.35 26.24 -38.14
CA TYR A 291 23.31 25.24 -38.01
C TYR A 291 23.78 24.13 -37.08
N ALA A 292 22.94 23.76 -36.13
CA ALA A 292 23.30 22.77 -35.13
C ALA A 292 23.51 21.36 -35.72
N ARG A 293 22.90 21.12 -36.88
CA ARG A 293 23.01 19.87 -37.64
C ARG A 293 22.93 20.17 -39.12
N VAL A 294 23.77 19.46 -39.87
CA VAL A 294 23.73 19.43 -41.33
C VAL A 294 23.72 17.98 -41.80
N ASP A 295 23.15 17.72 -42.97
CA ASP A 295 23.20 16.41 -43.62
C ASP A 295 24.56 16.17 -44.31
N GLU A 296 24.70 15.04 -45.01
CA GLU A 296 25.94 14.66 -45.71
C GLU A 296 26.35 15.67 -46.81
N ASP A 297 25.38 16.43 -47.34
CA ASP A 297 25.60 17.45 -48.35
C ASP A 297 25.90 18.84 -47.74
N GLY A 298 25.86 18.94 -46.40
CA GLY A 298 26.11 20.18 -45.66
C GLY A 298 24.87 21.09 -45.53
N GLU A 299 23.69 20.59 -45.87
CA GLU A 299 22.43 21.33 -45.78
C GLU A 299 21.76 21.17 -44.40
N PRO A 300 21.02 22.17 -43.90
CA PRO A 300 20.38 22.11 -42.59
C PRO A 300 19.43 20.92 -42.41
N SER A 301 19.65 20.12 -41.36
CA SER A 301 18.79 18.97 -41.06
C SER A 301 17.58 19.35 -40.18
N CYS A 302 16.44 18.70 -40.43
CA CYS A 302 15.17 18.94 -39.74
C CYS A 302 14.92 17.89 -38.66
N ILE A 303 14.69 18.31 -37.43
CA ILE A 303 14.26 17.48 -36.30
C ILE A 303 13.11 18.17 -35.59
N MET A 304 12.10 17.41 -35.16
CA MET A 304 10.88 17.99 -34.56
C MET A 304 10.24 19.04 -35.49
N GLY A 305 10.34 18.82 -36.80
CA GLY A 305 9.76 19.67 -37.81
C GLY A 305 10.43 21.01 -38.05
N HIS A 306 11.63 21.28 -37.53
CA HIS A 306 12.35 22.51 -37.80
C HIS A 306 13.88 22.33 -37.85
N THR A 307 14.56 23.31 -38.46
CA THR A 307 16.02 23.46 -38.35
C THR A 307 16.36 24.31 -37.12
N GLN A 308 17.55 24.11 -36.53
CA GLN A 308 18.01 24.88 -35.39
C GLN A 308 19.30 25.64 -35.75
N MET A 309 19.25 26.98 -35.78
CA MET A 309 20.41 27.82 -36.08
C MET A 309 20.78 28.73 -34.90
N PHE A 310 22.07 28.93 -34.69
CA PHE A 310 22.62 29.80 -33.64
C PHE A 310 23.42 30.94 -34.26
N ARG A 311 23.36 32.11 -33.63
CA ARG A 311 24.35 33.17 -33.87
C ARG A 311 25.60 32.80 -33.09
N ARG A 312 26.63 32.30 -33.78
CA ARG A 312 27.86 31.81 -33.18
C ARG A 312 29.06 32.65 -33.61
N ARG A 313 30.06 32.83 -32.74
CA ARG A 313 31.32 33.49 -33.10
C ARG A 313 32.11 32.59 -34.06
N LYS A 314 32.70 33.17 -35.11
CA LYS A 314 33.58 32.43 -36.02
C LYS A 314 34.86 32.00 -35.30
N SER A 315 35.33 30.78 -35.55
CA SER A 315 36.54 30.24 -34.91
C SER A 315 37.81 31.06 -35.18
N HIS A 316 37.88 31.81 -36.29
CA HIS A 316 39.03 32.66 -36.64
C HIS A 316 38.89 34.13 -36.21
N ALA A 317 37.83 34.49 -35.49
CA ALA A 317 37.67 35.84 -34.98
C ALA A 317 38.41 35.98 -33.64
N GLU A 318 39.59 36.62 -33.63
CA GLU A 318 40.38 36.93 -32.41
C GLU A 318 39.72 38.06 -31.60
N ARG A 319 38.54 37.78 -31.03
CA ARG A 319 37.68 38.72 -30.30
C ARG A 319 36.81 38.02 -29.26
N PHE A 320 36.43 38.76 -28.23
CA PHE A 320 35.48 38.33 -27.19
C PHE A 320 34.05 38.75 -27.53
N VAL A 321 33.07 37.94 -27.15
CA VAL A 321 31.64 38.27 -27.26
C VAL A 321 31.30 39.36 -26.24
N ASP A 322 31.77 39.20 -24.99
CA ASP A 322 31.64 40.15 -23.88
C ASP A 322 30.16 40.51 -23.63
N GLU A 323 29.32 39.48 -23.57
CA GLU A 323 27.89 39.55 -23.29
C GLU A 323 27.53 38.61 -22.12
N GLU A 324 27.93 38.98 -20.89
CA GLU A 324 27.60 38.22 -19.66
C GLU A 324 26.07 38.08 -19.49
N PHE A 325 25.62 36.92 -19.00
CA PHE A 325 24.22 36.60 -18.68
C PHE A 325 23.24 36.64 -19.85
N LYS A 326 23.75 36.44 -21.07
CA LYS A 326 22.95 36.32 -22.29
C LYS A 326 23.23 35.02 -23.01
N ASP A 327 22.36 34.05 -22.76
CA ASP A 327 22.44 32.76 -23.43
C ASP A 327 22.25 32.88 -24.96
N PRO A 328 22.98 32.09 -25.75
CA PRO A 328 22.75 31.98 -27.18
C PRO A 328 21.41 31.28 -27.45
N VAL A 329 20.42 32.05 -27.90
CA VAL A 329 19.08 31.53 -28.23
C VAL A 329 19.06 31.01 -29.68
N PRO A 330 18.55 29.79 -29.92
CA PRO A 330 18.38 29.28 -31.27
C PRO A 330 17.26 30.01 -32.02
N LYS A 331 17.43 30.22 -33.33
CA LYS A 331 16.32 30.50 -34.24
C LYS A 331 15.90 29.20 -34.90
N MET A 332 14.59 29.00 -35.00
CA MET A 332 13.98 27.81 -35.58
C MET A 332 13.25 28.17 -36.87
N GLU A 333 13.40 27.35 -37.90
CA GLU A 333 12.65 27.47 -39.17
C GLU A 333 11.94 26.16 -39.49
N ASP A 334 10.61 26.23 -39.67
CA ASP A 334 9.75 25.07 -39.87
C ASP A 334 10.02 24.39 -41.22
N CYS A 335 10.17 23.08 -41.16
CA CYS A 335 10.34 22.18 -42.29
C CYS A 335 8.99 21.60 -42.72
N LYS A 336 8.97 20.96 -43.90
CA LYS A 336 7.83 20.12 -44.31
C LYS A 336 7.82 18.82 -43.50
N CYS A 337 6.65 18.36 -43.08
CA CYS A 337 6.52 17.11 -42.34
C CYS A 337 7.05 15.92 -43.14
N LYS A 338 7.83 15.07 -42.49
CA LYS A 338 8.34 13.78 -42.97
C LYS A 338 7.88 12.66 -42.02
N GLU A 339 8.03 11.39 -42.41
CA GLU A 339 7.67 10.24 -41.58
C GLU A 339 8.26 10.29 -40.15
N VAL A 340 9.50 10.77 -40.02
CA VAL A 340 10.21 10.91 -38.73
C VAL A 340 9.58 11.90 -37.74
N ASP A 341 8.68 12.77 -38.21
CA ASP A 341 7.95 13.75 -37.40
C ASP A 341 6.71 13.14 -36.71
N PHE A 342 6.36 11.89 -37.05
CA PHE A 342 5.24 11.16 -36.49
C PHE A 342 5.73 10.02 -35.58
N GLU A 343 4.93 9.67 -34.58
CA GLU A 343 5.10 8.50 -33.72
C GLU A 343 3.89 7.56 -33.83
N CYS A 344 4.03 6.30 -33.40
CA CYS A 344 2.88 5.41 -33.39
C CYS A 344 1.81 5.89 -32.40
N ASP A 345 0.56 5.70 -32.78
CA ASP A 345 -0.58 6.05 -31.93
C ASP A 345 -0.88 4.93 -30.93
N TYR A 346 -0.02 4.84 -29.91
CA TYR A 346 -0.07 3.81 -28.87
C TYR A 346 -1.39 3.82 -28.09
N GLU A 347 -2.05 4.98 -27.94
CA GLU A 347 -3.35 5.10 -27.25
C GLU A 347 -4.47 4.31 -27.96
N ASN A 348 -4.31 4.08 -29.27
CA ASN A 348 -5.21 3.31 -30.12
C ASN A 348 -4.67 1.92 -30.49
N ASN A 349 -3.76 1.37 -29.67
CA ASN A 349 -3.18 0.03 -29.82
C ASN A 349 -2.34 -0.17 -31.09
N PHE A 350 -1.55 0.84 -31.46
CA PHE A 350 -0.53 0.72 -32.51
C PHE A 350 0.86 0.72 -31.90
N THR A 351 1.69 -0.23 -32.32
CA THR A 351 3.11 -0.30 -31.95
C THR A 351 3.98 -0.26 -33.19
N TRP A 352 5.23 0.13 -32.99
CA TRP A 352 6.24 0.10 -34.04
C TRP A 352 6.65 -1.35 -34.33
N ASP A 353 6.54 -1.78 -35.59
CA ASP A 353 7.06 -3.06 -36.08
C ASP A 353 8.43 -2.84 -36.71
N ALA A 354 9.48 -3.34 -36.04
CA ALA A 354 10.85 -3.16 -36.46
C ALA A 354 11.17 -3.82 -37.81
N ASP A 355 10.55 -4.98 -38.11
CA ASP A 355 10.77 -5.72 -39.36
C ASP A 355 10.10 -5.02 -40.55
N LYS A 356 8.87 -4.51 -40.34
CA LYS A 356 8.08 -3.85 -41.38
C LYS A 356 8.35 -2.34 -41.48
N LYS A 357 9.11 -1.77 -40.53
CA LYS A 357 9.41 -0.34 -40.41
C LYS A 357 8.17 0.55 -40.51
N LYS A 358 7.11 0.19 -39.77
CA LYS A 358 5.85 0.94 -39.76
C LYS A 358 5.05 0.67 -38.48
N CYS A 359 4.14 1.57 -38.15
CA CYS A 359 3.17 1.34 -37.08
C CYS A 359 2.14 0.28 -37.49
N VAL A 360 2.02 -0.77 -36.68
CA VAL A 360 1.06 -1.87 -36.87
C VAL A 360 0.16 -1.99 -35.65
N SER A 361 -1.03 -2.54 -35.85
CA SER A 361 -1.96 -2.82 -34.76
C SER A 361 -1.38 -3.93 -33.88
N SER A 362 -1.11 -3.65 -32.60
CA SER A 362 -0.66 -4.64 -31.60
C SER A 362 -1.81 -5.26 -30.82
N GLY A 363 -2.99 -4.65 -30.93
CA GLY A 363 -4.21 -5.15 -30.35
C GLY A 363 -5.41 -4.69 -31.17
N PRO A 364 -6.62 -4.94 -30.68
CA PRO A 364 -7.81 -4.52 -31.38
C PRO A 364 -7.93 -2.99 -31.36
N ILE A 365 -8.26 -2.38 -32.49
CA ILE A 365 -8.27 -0.91 -32.63
C ILE A 365 -9.49 -0.35 -31.89
N LYS A 366 -9.28 0.62 -31.00
CA LYS A 366 -10.37 1.29 -30.28
C LYS A 366 -11.25 2.04 -31.28
N ALA A 367 -12.52 1.65 -31.36
CA ALA A 367 -13.52 2.40 -32.11
C ALA A 367 -14.05 3.57 -31.26
N PRO A 368 -14.28 4.76 -31.84
CA PRO A 368 -15.01 5.83 -31.16
C PRO A 368 -16.37 5.31 -30.67
N SER A 369 -16.79 5.73 -29.47
CA SER A 369 -18.04 5.25 -28.85
C SER A 369 -19.23 5.42 -29.79
N GLY A 370 -19.89 4.30 -30.12
CA GLY A 370 -21.05 4.27 -31.02
C GLY A 370 -20.75 4.15 -32.51
N ALA A 371 -19.48 4.13 -32.95
CA ALA A 371 -19.11 4.10 -34.37
C ALA A 371 -19.24 2.71 -35.03
N CYS A 372 -19.50 1.65 -34.27
CA CYS A 372 -19.75 0.30 -34.78
C CYS A 372 -21.15 -0.22 -34.40
N LYS A 373 -22.13 0.69 -34.32
CA LYS A 373 -23.55 0.35 -34.10
C LYS A 373 -24.24 0.06 -35.45
N ASP A 374 -25.37 -0.64 -35.40
CA ASP A 374 -26.31 -0.78 -36.54
C ASP A 374 -25.77 -1.41 -37.83
N GLY A 375 -24.87 -2.40 -37.73
CA GLY A 375 -24.40 -3.16 -38.89
C GLY A 375 -23.40 -2.40 -39.78
N GLU A 376 -22.86 -1.28 -39.31
CA GLU A 376 -21.75 -0.59 -39.95
C GLU A 376 -20.50 -1.48 -39.94
N LYS A 377 -19.93 -1.71 -41.14
CA LYS A 377 -18.75 -2.57 -41.30
C LYS A 377 -17.44 -1.83 -41.05
N LYS A 378 -17.47 -0.50 -41.06
CA LYS A 378 -16.28 0.36 -41.02
C LYS A 378 -16.50 1.62 -40.21
N PHE A 379 -15.44 2.15 -39.59
CA PHE A 379 -15.41 3.44 -38.92
C PHE A 379 -14.15 4.23 -39.31
N MET A 380 -14.17 5.55 -39.14
CA MET A 380 -12.95 6.36 -39.25
C MET A 380 -12.17 6.27 -37.93
N GLY A 381 -11.00 5.65 -37.98
CA GLY A 381 -10.13 5.41 -36.83
C GLY A 381 -8.72 5.93 -37.06
N SER A 382 -7.87 5.78 -36.05
CA SER A 382 -6.45 6.14 -36.15
C SER A 382 -5.80 5.49 -37.37
N SER A 383 -4.97 6.26 -38.10
CA SER A 383 -4.06 5.74 -39.13
C SER A 383 -2.98 4.84 -38.55
N GLY A 384 -2.80 4.87 -37.23
CA GLY A 384 -1.71 4.24 -36.50
C GLY A 384 -0.55 5.19 -36.23
N TYR A 385 -0.60 6.43 -36.74
CA TYR A 385 0.39 7.47 -36.53
C TYR A 385 -0.26 8.69 -35.89
N ARG A 386 0.53 9.42 -35.09
CA ARG A 386 0.19 10.75 -34.60
C ARG A 386 1.41 11.66 -34.71
N LEU A 387 1.18 12.96 -34.94
CA LEU A 387 2.28 13.93 -34.95
C LEU A 387 2.88 14.04 -33.55
N ILE A 388 4.21 14.06 -33.43
CA ILE A 388 4.87 14.20 -32.12
C ILE A 388 4.52 15.59 -31.53
N PRO A 389 3.93 15.68 -30.33
CA PRO A 389 3.73 16.92 -29.60
C PRO A 389 4.97 17.83 -29.56
N GLY A 390 4.78 19.10 -29.89
CA GLY A 390 5.85 20.09 -30.01
C GLY A 390 6.56 20.09 -31.36
N ASN A 391 6.22 19.19 -32.27
CA ASN A 391 6.72 19.21 -33.64
C ASN A 391 6.07 20.36 -34.43
N THR A 392 6.88 21.20 -35.07
CA THR A 392 6.43 22.41 -35.76
C THR A 392 6.35 22.26 -37.27
N CYS A 393 6.45 21.03 -37.79
CA CYS A 393 6.46 20.80 -39.24
C CYS A 393 5.18 21.29 -39.93
N THR A 394 5.33 21.77 -41.16
CA THR A 394 4.23 22.18 -42.02
C THR A 394 3.69 21.01 -42.83
N LYS A 395 2.41 20.69 -42.66
CA LYS A 395 1.69 19.64 -43.42
C LYS A 395 1.38 20.05 -44.87
N GLU A 396 1.42 21.34 -45.18
CA GLU A 396 1.21 21.83 -46.55
C GLU A 396 2.40 21.45 -47.45
N GLY A 397 2.19 20.50 -48.36
CA GLY A 397 3.24 19.98 -49.23
C GLY A 397 4.21 19.00 -48.56
N GLY A 398 3.90 18.55 -47.34
CA GLY A 398 4.58 17.49 -46.59
C GLY A 398 3.69 16.26 -46.37
N GLU A 399 4.16 15.30 -45.58
CA GLU A 399 3.42 14.08 -45.24
C GLU A 399 2.32 14.34 -44.19
N LYS A 400 1.25 13.54 -44.25
CA LYS A 400 0.07 13.66 -43.38
C LYS A 400 -0.35 12.30 -42.83
N LEU A 401 0.58 11.65 -42.13
CA LEU A 401 0.38 10.27 -41.68
C LEU A 401 -0.65 10.15 -40.56
N ASP A 402 -0.96 11.23 -39.83
CA ASP A 402 -1.90 11.26 -38.72
C ASP A 402 -3.37 11.50 -39.12
N GLU A 403 -3.67 11.65 -40.41
CA GLU A 403 -5.06 11.77 -40.87
C GLU A 403 -5.83 10.45 -40.65
N PRO A 404 -7.03 10.48 -40.05
CA PRO A 404 -7.83 9.28 -39.81
C PRO A 404 -8.08 8.46 -41.09
N VAL A 405 -8.14 7.13 -40.97
CA VAL A 405 -8.39 6.20 -42.08
C VAL A 405 -9.60 5.30 -41.80
N GLU A 406 -10.24 4.79 -42.85
CA GLU A 406 -11.30 3.78 -42.69
C GLU A 406 -10.75 2.47 -42.11
N ARG A 407 -11.36 1.96 -41.05
CA ARG A 407 -11.02 0.71 -40.35
C ARG A 407 -12.24 -0.20 -40.24
N ASP A 408 -12.05 -1.52 -40.31
CA ASP A 408 -13.15 -2.48 -40.18
C ASP A 408 -13.55 -2.68 -38.71
N CYS A 409 -14.86 -2.70 -38.44
CA CYS A 409 -15.40 -2.94 -37.11
C CYS A 409 -15.12 -4.36 -36.59
N ASP A 410 -14.78 -5.32 -37.46
CA ASP A 410 -14.46 -6.72 -37.09
C ASP A 410 -13.06 -6.88 -36.48
N LYS A 411 -12.23 -5.82 -36.52
CA LYS A 411 -10.88 -5.79 -35.92
C LYS A 411 -10.81 -4.96 -34.63
N ALA A 412 -11.95 -4.48 -34.13
CA ALA A 412 -12.08 -3.91 -32.79
C ALA A 412 -12.16 -5.05 -31.75
N PRO A 413 -11.96 -4.80 -30.43
CA PRO A 413 -11.91 -5.87 -29.43
C PRO A 413 -13.21 -6.67 -29.47
N GLU A 414 -13.16 -8.00 -29.32
CA GLU A 414 -14.38 -8.80 -29.08
C GLU A 414 -15.15 -8.29 -27.84
N GLU A 415 -14.44 -7.68 -26.88
CA GLU A 415 -15.02 -6.99 -25.72
C GLU A 415 -15.91 -5.78 -26.09
N SER A 416 -15.80 -5.25 -27.32
CA SER A 416 -16.69 -4.21 -27.83
C SER A 416 -17.97 -4.76 -28.49
N ARG A 417 -18.12 -6.10 -28.52
CA ARG A 417 -19.35 -6.79 -28.90
C ARG A 417 -19.67 -7.84 -27.84
N PRO A 418 -20.51 -7.53 -26.83
CA PRO A 418 -21.02 -8.58 -25.96
C PRO A 418 -21.60 -9.69 -26.84
N SER A 419 -21.08 -10.92 -26.70
CA SER A 419 -21.64 -12.11 -27.35
C SER A 419 -23.09 -12.35 -26.90
N GLY A 420 -23.50 -11.67 -25.83
CA GLY A 420 -24.78 -11.77 -25.14
C GLY A 420 -24.88 -13.07 -24.34
N LYS A 421 -23.76 -13.80 -24.15
CA LYS A 421 -23.75 -15.13 -23.55
C LYS A 421 -22.54 -15.33 -22.64
N ILE A 422 -22.78 -16.04 -21.54
CA ILE A 422 -21.75 -16.63 -20.68
C ILE A 422 -21.06 -17.73 -21.48
N ALA A 423 -19.73 -17.78 -21.45
CA ALA A 423 -18.95 -18.85 -22.05
C ALA A 423 -18.47 -19.85 -20.98
N SER A 424 -18.20 -21.08 -21.40
CA SER A 424 -17.63 -22.10 -20.52
C SER A 424 -16.64 -22.99 -21.26
N GLU A 425 -15.51 -23.29 -20.64
CA GLU A 425 -14.45 -24.13 -21.22
C GLU A 425 -14.08 -25.25 -20.24
N VAL A 426 -13.99 -26.49 -20.74
CA VAL A 426 -13.72 -27.69 -19.93
C VAL A 426 -12.34 -28.22 -20.24
N THR A 427 -11.49 -28.37 -19.22
CA THR A 427 -10.18 -29.01 -19.35
C THR A 427 -10.12 -30.26 -18.48
N HIS A 428 -9.61 -31.37 -19.04
CA HIS A 428 -9.42 -32.64 -18.33
C HIS A 428 -7.95 -32.84 -17.92
N PHE A 429 -7.74 -33.46 -16.75
CA PHE A 429 -6.42 -33.75 -16.19
C PHE A 429 -6.26 -35.21 -15.80
N LYS A 430 -5.01 -35.65 -15.71
CA LYS A 430 -4.66 -36.99 -15.20
C LYS A 430 -4.41 -36.94 -13.69
N GLY A 431 -5.08 -37.81 -12.94
CA GLY A 431 -4.95 -37.89 -11.49
C GLY A 431 -6.23 -38.38 -10.82
N GLU A 432 -6.20 -38.55 -9.50
CA GLU A 432 -7.39 -38.89 -8.70
C GLU A 432 -7.98 -37.67 -7.98
N HIS A 433 -7.18 -36.65 -7.64
CA HIS A 433 -7.63 -35.39 -7.04
C HIS A 433 -6.67 -34.23 -7.34
N PHE A 434 -7.17 -33.00 -7.25
CA PHE A 434 -6.33 -31.80 -7.23
C PHE A 434 -5.63 -31.74 -5.87
N ALA A 435 -4.29 -31.64 -5.85
CA ALA A 435 -3.52 -31.63 -4.62
C ALA A 435 -3.43 -30.22 -4.02
N GLU A 436 -3.23 -29.22 -4.88
CA GLU A 436 -3.17 -27.80 -4.50
C GLU A 436 -3.35 -26.90 -5.73
N TYR A 437 -3.85 -25.69 -5.51
CA TYR A 437 -3.97 -24.64 -6.52
C TYR A 437 -3.94 -23.25 -5.88
N TYR A 438 -3.37 -22.30 -6.62
CA TYR A 438 -3.18 -20.93 -6.18
C TYR A 438 -3.40 -19.96 -7.34
N TYR A 439 -4.02 -18.83 -7.03
CA TYR A 439 -4.05 -17.69 -7.93
C TYR A 439 -2.80 -16.86 -7.72
N LEU A 440 -2.05 -16.60 -8.80
CA LEU A 440 -0.94 -15.65 -8.79
C LEU A 440 -1.51 -14.29 -9.18
N GLU A 441 -2.14 -13.63 -8.20
CA GLU A 441 -2.85 -12.39 -8.45
C GLU A 441 -1.92 -11.30 -8.97
N ARG A 442 -2.42 -10.51 -9.90
CA ARG A 442 -1.76 -9.28 -10.30
C ARG A 442 -1.75 -8.31 -9.10
N CYS A 443 -0.68 -7.55 -8.92
CA CYS A 443 -0.71 -6.48 -7.92
C CYS A 443 -1.82 -5.46 -8.26
N PRO A 444 -2.46 -4.77 -7.29
CA PRO A 444 -3.58 -3.86 -7.55
C PRO A 444 -3.27 -2.80 -8.61
N ASP A 445 -2.03 -2.31 -8.55
CA ASP A 445 -1.54 -1.26 -9.42
C ASP A 445 -0.86 -1.79 -10.68
N CYS A 446 -0.82 -3.11 -10.93
CA CYS A 446 -0.14 -3.76 -12.06
C CYS A 446 -1.02 -3.79 -13.34
N SER A 447 -0.41 -3.71 -14.53
CA SER A 447 -1.09 -3.51 -15.82
C SER A 447 -1.16 -4.82 -16.58
N GLY A 448 -2.27 -5.06 -17.28
CA GLY A 448 -2.55 -6.30 -17.99
C GLY A 448 -3.88 -6.91 -17.54
N THR A 449 -4.31 -7.94 -18.25
CA THR A 449 -5.64 -8.57 -18.09
C THR A 449 -5.56 -10.09 -17.90
N ASP A 450 -4.34 -10.63 -17.75
CA ASP A 450 -4.14 -12.04 -17.46
C ASP A 450 -4.56 -12.39 -16.03
N GLU A 451 -5.10 -13.59 -15.89
CA GLU A 451 -5.58 -14.12 -14.62
C GLU A 451 -4.90 -15.47 -14.44
N THR A 452 -3.82 -15.46 -13.67
CA THR A 452 -2.91 -16.59 -13.59
C THR A 452 -3.31 -17.54 -12.47
N VAL A 453 -3.47 -18.82 -12.83
CA VAL A 453 -3.75 -19.91 -11.90
C VAL A 453 -2.68 -20.97 -12.06
N ILE A 454 -2.07 -21.37 -10.95
CA ILE A 454 -1.14 -22.49 -10.90
C ILE A 454 -1.75 -23.62 -10.07
N MET A 455 -1.61 -24.86 -10.51
CA MET A 455 -2.14 -26.01 -9.79
C MET A 455 -1.24 -27.23 -9.91
N ARG A 456 -1.41 -28.18 -8.99
CA ARG A 456 -0.75 -29.48 -9.02
C ARG A 456 -1.75 -30.60 -8.76
N THR A 457 -1.61 -31.70 -9.49
CA THR A 457 -2.38 -32.92 -9.25
C THR A 457 -1.67 -33.86 -8.26
N ASP A 458 -2.37 -34.86 -7.76
CA ASP A 458 -1.81 -35.95 -6.95
C ASP A 458 -0.68 -36.73 -7.66
N ARG A 459 -0.60 -36.66 -9.00
CA ARG A 459 0.51 -37.19 -9.79
C ARG A 459 1.78 -36.34 -9.79
N ARG A 460 1.80 -35.24 -9.03
CA ARG A 460 2.94 -34.30 -8.94
C ARG A 460 3.24 -33.55 -10.24
N ASP A 461 2.27 -33.51 -11.15
CA ASP A 461 2.32 -32.68 -12.35
C ASP A 461 1.82 -31.26 -12.00
N ALA A 462 2.64 -30.25 -12.26
CA ALA A 462 2.27 -28.84 -12.09
C ALA A 462 1.83 -28.22 -13.42
N TRP A 463 0.78 -27.41 -13.37
CA TRP A 463 0.14 -26.77 -14.51
C TRP A 463 -0.06 -25.28 -14.25
N LEU A 464 0.02 -24.48 -15.31
CA LEU A 464 -0.20 -23.04 -15.30
C LEU A 464 -1.27 -22.67 -16.32
N SER A 465 -2.14 -21.75 -15.95
CA SER A 465 -3.04 -21.05 -16.86
C SER A 465 -2.84 -19.55 -16.69
N ARG A 466 -2.86 -18.78 -17.79
CA ARG A 466 -2.79 -17.30 -17.76
C ARG A 466 -4.12 -16.63 -18.08
N ASN A 467 -5.15 -17.42 -18.37
CA ASN A 467 -6.48 -16.95 -18.78
C ASN A 467 -7.57 -17.61 -17.92
N HIS A 468 -7.33 -17.72 -16.62
CA HIS A 468 -8.29 -18.24 -15.63
C HIS A 468 -8.78 -19.67 -15.91
N GLY A 469 -7.90 -20.52 -16.44
CA GLY A 469 -8.20 -21.93 -16.66
C GLY A 469 -8.93 -22.24 -17.97
N ILE A 470 -9.02 -21.29 -18.92
CA ILE A 470 -9.48 -21.57 -20.29
C ILE A 470 -8.44 -22.43 -21.02
N GLN A 471 -7.16 -22.11 -20.88
CA GLN A 471 -6.04 -22.88 -21.43
C GLN A 471 -5.03 -23.21 -20.33
N TRP A 472 -4.56 -24.45 -20.32
CA TRP A 472 -3.60 -24.96 -19.35
C TRP A 472 -2.35 -25.48 -20.04
N GLU A 473 -1.20 -25.12 -19.48
CA GLU A 473 0.12 -25.54 -19.92
C GLU A 473 0.79 -26.32 -18.78
N LYS A 474 1.42 -27.45 -19.10
CA LYS A 474 2.22 -28.18 -18.11
C LYS A 474 3.53 -27.42 -17.90
N ILE A 475 3.90 -27.17 -16.65
CA ILE A 475 5.16 -26.49 -16.33
C ILE A 475 6.32 -27.45 -16.60
N ASP A 476 7.34 -26.96 -17.32
CA ASP A 476 8.56 -27.71 -17.55
C ASP A 476 9.51 -27.57 -16.33
N THR A 477 9.78 -28.69 -15.68
CA THR A 477 10.63 -28.81 -14.49
C THR A 477 11.85 -29.69 -14.78
N ASP A 478 12.30 -29.73 -16.04
CA ASP A 478 13.41 -30.57 -16.50
C ASP A 478 13.22 -32.07 -16.16
N GLY A 479 11.97 -32.51 -16.06
CA GLY A 479 11.58 -33.87 -15.69
C GLY A 479 11.55 -34.16 -14.18
N GLU A 480 11.79 -33.18 -13.31
CA GLU A 480 11.61 -33.34 -11.86
C GLU A 480 10.13 -33.28 -11.45
N GLU A 481 9.74 -34.07 -10.44
CA GLU A 481 8.41 -34.00 -9.83
C GLU A 481 8.28 -32.76 -8.92
N VAL A 482 7.09 -32.19 -8.84
CA VAL A 482 6.78 -31.11 -7.88
C VAL A 482 6.10 -31.69 -6.65
N VAL A 483 6.64 -31.47 -5.45
CA VAL A 483 6.02 -31.94 -4.20
C VAL A 483 5.18 -30.89 -3.49
N ALA A 484 5.48 -29.61 -3.72
CA ALA A 484 4.74 -28.50 -3.15
C ALA A 484 4.88 -27.22 -3.99
N ILE A 485 3.82 -26.42 -4.05
CA ILE A 485 3.83 -25.07 -4.62
C ILE A 485 3.80 -24.06 -3.48
N TYR A 486 4.75 -23.13 -3.48
CA TYR A 486 4.87 -22.04 -2.50
C TYR A 486 4.79 -20.68 -3.21
N PRO A 487 3.60 -20.09 -3.35
CA PRO A 487 3.47 -18.68 -3.73
C PRO A 487 4.09 -17.79 -2.65
N HIS A 488 4.72 -16.69 -3.06
CA HIS A 488 5.26 -15.72 -2.12
C HIS A 488 4.12 -14.94 -1.46
N GLN A 489 4.04 -14.96 -0.13
CA GLN A 489 2.88 -14.47 0.64
C GLN A 489 2.65 -12.95 0.50
N TYR A 490 3.70 -12.20 0.16
CA TYR A 490 3.68 -10.74 0.06
C TYR A 490 3.94 -10.21 -1.36
N LEU A 491 4.34 -11.08 -2.28
CA LEU A 491 4.73 -10.73 -3.65
C LEU A 491 4.02 -11.69 -4.59
N ASN A 492 2.81 -11.33 -4.99
CA ASN A 492 1.93 -12.20 -5.75
C ASN A 492 2.52 -12.63 -7.12
N ASP A 493 3.52 -11.89 -7.61
CA ASP A 493 4.25 -12.22 -8.82
C ASP A 493 5.20 -13.42 -8.68
N ALA A 494 5.59 -13.78 -7.44
CA ALA A 494 6.57 -14.81 -7.18
C ALA A 494 5.96 -16.14 -6.71
N VAL A 495 6.47 -17.24 -7.25
CA VAL A 495 6.07 -18.60 -6.90
C VAL A 495 7.26 -19.55 -6.98
N TYR A 496 7.32 -20.51 -6.04
CA TYR A 496 8.39 -21.49 -5.92
C TYR A 496 7.81 -22.90 -5.98
N LEU A 497 8.41 -23.78 -6.78
CA LEU A 497 8.08 -25.20 -6.90
C LEU A 497 9.19 -26.00 -6.21
N VAL A 498 8.82 -26.64 -5.12
CA VAL A 498 9.74 -27.50 -4.37
C VAL A 498 9.69 -28.89 -4.99
N THR A 499 10.85 -29.48 -5.28
CA THR A 499 10.99 -30.85 -5.77
C THR A 499 11.48 -31.79 -4.65
N PRO A 500 11.47 -33.12 -4.83
CA PRO A 500 12.08 -34.05 -3.87
C PRO A 500 13.61 -33.91 -3.73
N SER A 501 14.26 -33.19 -4.66
CA SER A 501 15.71 -33.01 -4.69
C SER A 501 16.11 -31.74 -3.92
N LYS A 502 17.29 -31.19 -4.19
CA LYS A 502 17.69 -29.87 -3.67
C LYS A 502 17.26 -28.74 -4.61
N THR A 503 16.90 -29.07 -5.84
CA THR A 503 16.48 -28.12 -6.86
C THR A 503 15.15 -27.49 -6.47
N VAL A 504 15.07 -26.17 -6.55
CA VAL A 504 13.83 -25.41 -6.43
C VAL A 504 13.66 -24.61 -7.71
N PHE A 505 12.54 -24.80 -8.39
CA PHE A 505 12.18 -23.94 -9.52
C PHE A 505 11.41 -22.75 -8.99
N TYR A 506 11.60 -21.58 -9.57
CA TYR A 506 10.85 -20.40 -9.17
C TYR A 506 10.59 -19.48 -10.35
N SER A 507 9.58 -18.66 -10.21
CA SER A 507 9.24 -17.59 -11.13
C SER A 507 8.96 -16.34 -10.33
N GLN A 508 9.39 -15.18 -10.82
CA GLN A 508 9.10 -13.86 -10.24
C GLN A 508 8.16 -13.03 -11.14
N ASN A 509 7.54 -13.67 -12.13
CA ASN A 509 6.66 -13.02 -13.10
C ASN A 509 5.40 -13.85 -13.39
N ARG A 510 4.84 -14.48 -12.35
CA ARG A 510 3.61 -15.28 -12.40
C ARG A 510 3.71 -16.46 -13.39
N GLY A 511 4.88 -17.10 -13.44
CA GLY A 511 5.10 -18.31 -14.22
C GLY A 511 5.38 -18.09 -15.71
N ASP A 512 5.67 -16.85 -16.15
CA ASP A 512 6.05 -16.57 -17.54
C ASP A 512 7.48 -17.07 -17.85
N LYS A 513 8.43 -16.82 -16.94
CA LYS A 513 9.78 -17.37 -16.98
C LYS A 513 10.07 -18.17 -15.71
N TRP A 514 10.75 -19.29 -15.88
CA TRP A 514 11.16 -20.18 -14.80
C TRP A 514 12.69 -20.20 -14.66
N HIS A 515 13.14 -20.07 -13.42
CA HIS A 515 14.53 -20.17 -13.00
C HIS A 515 14.66 -21.28 -11.96
N SER A 516 15.88 -21.65 -11.59
CA SER A 516 16.13 -22.62 -10.53
C SER A 516 17.34 -22.26 -9.68
N PHE A 517 17.35 -22.74 -8.44
CA PHE A 517 18.51 -22.74 -7.55
C PHE A 517 18.56 -24.05 -6.75
N ASP A 518 19.72 -24.36 -6.18
CA ASP A 518 19.89 -25.49 -5.26
C ASP A 518 19.79 -25.01 -3.81
N ALA A 519 18.84 -25.56 -3.07
CA ALA A 519 18.72 -25.34 -1.63
C ALA A 519 19.85 -26.05 -0.87
N PRO A 520 20.20 -25.60 0.36
CA PRO A 520 21.28 -26.20 1.14
C PRO A 520 21.06 -27.67 1.42
N GLU A 521 19.79 -28.05 1.66
CA GLU A 521 19.35 -29.39 2.02
C GLU A 521 18.02 -29.74 1.36
N LYS A 522 17.73 -31.04 1.27
CA LYS A 522 16.45 -31.53 0.74
C LYS A 522 15.29 -31.02 1.61
N PRO A 523 14.10 -30.81 1.04
CA PRO A 523 12.94 -30.36 1.81
C PRO A 523 12.62 -31.36 2.92
N ASN A 524 12.19 -30.83 4.08
CA ASN A 524 11.77 -31.67 5.19
C ASN A 524 10.49 -32.45 4.82
N GLN A 525 10.33 -33.64 5.41
CA GLN A 525 9.16 -34.51 5.22
C GLN A 525 8.22 -34.52 6.43
N ASP A 526 8.49 -33.66 7.41
CA ASP A 526 7.82 -33.65 8.73
C ASP A 526 6.54 -32.79 8.72
N HIS A 527 6.03 -32.45 7.53
CA HIS A 527 4.94 -31.48 7.32
C HIS A 527 5.20 -30.11 7.96
N LEU A 528 6.48 -29.76 8.16
CA LEU A 528 6.89 -28.44 8.65
C LEU A 528 7.02 -27.48 7.48
N GLN A 529 6.83 -26.20 7.76
CA GLN A 529 6.95 -25.17 6.74
C GLN A 529 8.38 -25.12 6.16
N ILE A 530 8.50 -25.36 4.85
CA ILE A 530 9.79 -25.43 4.15
C ILE A 530 10.30 -24.02 3.83
N LEU A 531 9.44 -23.18 3.26
CA LEU A 531 9.77 -21.82 2.82
C LEU A 531 9.02 -20.76 3.63
N GLN A 532 9.75 -19.72 4.00
CA GLN A 532 9.28 -18.51 4.68
C GLN A 532 9.87 -17.29 3.98
N PHE A 533 9.09 -16.23 3.82
CA PHE A 533 9.46 -15.05 3.03
C PHE A 533 9.43 -13.80 3.89
N HIS A 534 10.32 -12.84 3.59
CA HIS A 534 10.27 -11.54 4.26
C HIS A 534 9.11 -10.68 3.71
N PRO A 535 8.40 -9.90 4.55
CA PRO A 535 7.29 -9.05 4.08
C PRO A 535 7.69 -7.96 3.08
N THR A 536 8.85 -7.32 3.29
CA THR A 536 9.30 -6.17 2.50
C THR A 536 10.58 -6.38 1.70
N GLN A 537 11.34 -7.45 1.98
CA GLN A 537 12.65 -7.70 1.36
C GLN A 537 12.47 -8.86 0.39
N LYS A 538 12.21 -8.54 -0.88
CA LYS A 538 11.77 -9.50 -1.91
C LYS A 538 12.68 -10.73 -2.10
N ASP A 539 13.99 -10.59 -1.84
CA ASP A 539 14.97 -11.64 -2.06
C ASP A 539 15.32 -12.41 -0.78
N TRP A 540 14.70 -12.07 0.34
CA TRP A 540 14.98 -12.69 1.64
C TRP A 540 14.03 -13.84 1.91
N LEU A 541 14.60 -15.03 2.07
CA LEU A 541 13.85 -16.25 2.33
C LEU A 541 14.55 -17.13 3.37
N ILE A 542 13.75 -17.86 4.14
CA ILE A 542 14.22 -18.89 5.06
C ILE A 542 13.84 -20.25 4.49
N TRP A 543 14.82 -21.14 4.40
CA TRP A 543 14.67 -22.53 4.00
C TRP A 543 14.85 -23.46 5.20
N THR A 544 13.85 -24.31 5.46
CA THR A 544 13.91 -25.35 6.48
C THR A 544 14.02 -26.73 5.83
N GLY A 545 15.24 -27.22 5.72
CA GLY A 545 15.57 -28.53 5.15
C GLY A 545 15.84 -29.60 6.21
N ARG A 546 16.20 -30.81 5.77
CA ARG A 546 16.53 -31.93 6.67
C ARG A 546 17.84 -32.63 6.29
N THR A 547 18.68 -32.89 7.30
CA THR A 547 19.96 -33.61 7.18
C THR A 547 20.19 -34.50 8.41
N ASN A 548 20.60 -35.75 8.21
CA ASN A 548 20.97 -36.69 9.28
C ASN A 548 19.95 -36.74 10.45
N ASP A 549 18.68 -36.81 10.10
CA ASP A 549 17.53 -36.81 11.02
C ASP A 549 17.24 -35.54 11.81
N GLN A 550 17.90 -34.42 11.50
CA GLN A 550 17.64 -33.11 12.09
C GLN A 550 17.14 -32.12 11.04
N THR A 551 16.24 -31.22 11.45
CA THR A 551 15.76 -30.09 10.66
C THR A 551 16.68 -28.89 10.84
N ILE A 552 17.01 -28.18 9.76
CA ILE A 552 17.96 -27.05 9.80
C ILE A 552 17.35 -25.88 9.06
N ALA A 553 17.33 -24.70 9.69
CA ALA A 553 16.93 -23.46 9.04
C ALA A 553 18.14 -22.71 8.50
N HIS A 554 18.01 -22.25 7.26
CA HIS A 554 18.96 -21.41 6.55
C HIS A 554 18.25 -20.14 6.09
N VAL A 555 19.00 -19.06 5.93
CA VAL A 555 18.53 -17.83 5.31
C VAL A 555 19.29 -17.56 4.02
N SER A 556 18.59 -17.06 3.03
CA SER A 556 19.16 -16.41 1.85
C SER A 556 18.75 -14.95 1.84
N ARG A 557 19.66 -14.08 1.40
CA ARG A 557 19.40 -12.66 1.18
C ARG A 557 19.42 -12.28 -0.30
N LYS A 558 19.68 -13.25 -1.18
CA LYS A 558 19.82 -13.09 -2.63
C LYS A 558 18.98 -14.13 -3.38
N GLY A 559 17.74 -14.36 -2.95
CA GLY A 559 16.76 -15.16 -3.69
C GLY A 559 17.12 -16.64 -3.87
N GLY A 560 17.97 -17.19 -3.01
CA GLY A 560 18.47 -18.57 -3.07
C GLY A 560 19.89 -18.73 -3.64
N ASP A 561 20.53 -17.65 -4.09
CA ASP A 561 21.93 -17.66 -4.59
C ASP A 561 22.98 -17.75 -3.45
N ASP A 562 22.58 -17.41 -2.23
CA ASP A 562 23.43 -17.44 -1.02
C ASP A 562 22.71 -18.11 0.14
N TRP A 563 23.45 -18.79 1.01
CA TRP A 563 22.89 -19.48 2.15
C TRP A 563 23.75 -19.35 3.39
N GLU A 564 23.12 -18.93 4.48
CA GLU A 564 23.71 -18.85 5.81
C GLU A 564 22.87 -19.71 6.77
N THR A 565 23.51 -20.45 7.66
CA THR A 565 22.79 -21.34 8.59
C THR A 565 22.36 -20.55 9.81
N LEU A 566 21.05 -20.52 10.11
CA LEU A 566 20.52 -19.86 11.30
C LEU A 566 20.64 -20.78 12.53
N LEU A 567 19.90 -21.89 12.54
CA LEU A 567 19.82 -22.81 13.66
C LEU A 567 19.54 -24.26 13.19
N ARG A 568 19.99 -25.22 14.00
CA ARG A 568 19.77 -26.67 13.82
C ARG A 568 18.69 -27.19 14.78
N SER A 569 18.07 -28.32 14.46
CA SER A 569 16.96 -28.92 15.20
C SER A 569 15.83 -27.93 15.47
N VAL A 570 15.40 -27.23 14.43
CA VAL A 570 14.35 -26.22 14.49
C VAL A 570 13.01 -26.78 14.02
N ARG A 571 11.93 -26.38 14.68
CA ARG A 571 10.57 -26.71 14.22
C ARG A 571 10.04 -25.64 13.25
N LYS A 572 10.31 -24.38 13.55
CA LYS A 572 9.80 -23.21 12.81
C LYS A 572 10.76 -22.04 13.00
N CYS A 573 11.09 -21.34 11.91
CA CYS A 573 11.73 -20.03 11.94
C CYS A 573 10.92 -19.07 11.07
N GLN A 574 10.74 -17.82 11.51
CA GLN A 574 9.91 -16.84 10.81
C GLN A 574 10.45 -15.43 11.03
N PHE A 575 10.40 -14.61 9.98
CA PHE A 575 10.61 -13.17 10.07
C PHE A 575 9.47 -12.50 10.84
N VAL A 576 9.81 -11.68 11.83
CA VAL A 576 8.86 -10.95 12.69
C VAL A 576 9.01 -9.45 12.44
N TYR A 577 8.98 -9.08 11.16
CA TYR A 577 9.06 -7.71 10.67
C TYR A 577 7.83 -6.90 11.07
N ARG A 578 8.01 -5.60 11.29
CA ARG A 578 6.93 -4.63 11.41
C ARG A 578 7.43 -3.22 11.11
N GLU A 579 6.78 -2.51 10.18
CA GLU A 579 7.18 -1.17 9.73
C GLU A 579 7.41 -0.17 10.86
N ASP A 580 6.51 -0.16 11.84
CA ASP A 580 6.52 0.81 12.93
C ASP A 580 7.37 0.31 14.14
N ARG A 581 7.88 -0.94 14.12
CA ARG A 581 8.84 -1.46 15.12
C ARG A 581 10.27 -1.14 14.67
N PRO A 582 11.02 -0.34 15.44
CA PRO A 582 12.44 -0.13 15.15
C PRO A 582 13.20 -1.46 15.11
N GLU A 583 14.15 -1.57 14.19
CA GLU A 583 15.09 -2.72 14.09
C GLU A 583 14.41 -4.07 13.82
N SER A 584 13.19 -4.08 13.29
CA SER A 584 12.46 -5.32 13.03
C SER A 584 12.76 -5.98 11.68
N ASP A 585 13.49 -5.31 10.78
CA ASP A 585 13.85 -5.83 9.45
C ASP A 585 14.57 -7.18 9.50
N GLN A 586 15.46 -7.36 10.50
CA GLN A 586 16.26 -8.59 10.64
C GLN A 586 15.75 -9.48 11.77
N LEU A 587 14.63 -9.13 12.41
CA LEU A 587 14.14 -9.86 13.58
C LEU A 587 13.56 -11.22 13.15
N ILE A 588 14.21 -12.29 13.61
CA ILE A 588 13.80 -13.67 13.34
C ILE A 588 13.49 -14.38 14.65
N PHE A 589 12.36 -15.07 14.70
CA PHE A 589 12.02 -15.98 15.78
C PHE A 589 12.16 -17.42 15.33
N CYS A 590 12.79 -18.25 16.15
CA CYS A 590 12.97 -19.66 15.90
C CYS A 590 12.57 -20.52 17.11
N GLU A 591 11.75 -21.54 16.85
CA GLU A 591 11.44 -22.63 17.77
C GLU A 591 12.46 -23.75 17.59
N GLN A 592 13.25 -24.03 18.62
CA GLN A 592 14.29 -25.04 18.59
C GLN A 592 14.09 -26.08 19.68
N TYR A 593 14.31 -27.36 19.33
CA TYR A 593 14.33 -28.46 20.29
C TYR A 593 15.56 -28.34 21.21
N GLU A 594 15.34 -28.43 22.53
CA GLU A 594 16.42 -28.36 23.52
C GLU A 594 17.43 -29.51 23.34
N SER A 595 18.72 -29.19 23.52
CA SER A 595 19.83 -30.14 23.34
C SER A 595 19.85 -30.86 21.99
N GLU A 596 19.16 -30.30 20.98
CA GLU A 596 18.98 -30.88 19.65
C GLU A 596 18.33 -32.27 19.63
N ASP A 597 17.59 -32.62 20.70
CA ASP A 597 16.82 -33.86 20.82
C ASP A 597 15.35 -33.58 20.44
N SER A 598 14.84 -34.24 19.41
CA SER A 598 13.47 -34.06 18.92
C SER A 598 12.38 -34.49 19.92
N ALA A 599 12.74 -35.19 21.00
CA ALA A 599 11.85 -35.51 22.11
C ALA A 599 11.90 -34.48 23.25
N ALA A 600 12.83 -33.53 23.22
CA ALA A 600 13.00 -32.52 24.25
C ALA A 600 12.00 -31.36 24.12
N PRO A 601 11.78 -30.58 25.21
CA PRO A 601 10.99 -29.36 25.15
C PRO A 601 11.54 -28.37 24.12
N ILE A 602 10.67 -27.49 23.62
CA ILE A 602 11.03 -26.48 22.63
C ILE A 602 11.28 -25.15 23.35
N SER A 603 12.33 -24.46 22.95
CA SER A 603 12.63 -23.08 23.37
C SER A 603 12.44 -22.11 22.20
N LEU A 604 11.89 -20.93 22.50
CA LEU A 604 11.74 -19.83 21.54
C LEU A 604 12.93 -18.90 21.66
N PHE A 605 13.63 -18.73 20.54
CA PHE A 605 14.79 -17.86 20.42
C PHE A 605 14.51 -16.72 19.44
N SER A 606 15.16 -15.58 19.69
CA SER A 606 15.18 -14.43 18.79
C SER A 606 16.60 -14.01 18.45
N SER A 607 16.74 -13.42 17.28
CA SER A 607 17.94 -12.68 16.85
C SER A 607 17.53 -11.59 15.85
N ASP A 608 18.27 -10.50 15.84
CA ASP A 608 18.24 -9.37 14.92
C ASP A 608 19.54 -9.28 14.08
N ASP A 609 20.37 -10.33 14.14
CA ASP A 609 21.71 -10.41 13.54
C ASP A 609 22.02 -11.80 12.98
N TRP A 610 21.00 -12.45 12.39
CA TRP A 610 21.15 -13.76 11.72
C TRP A 610 21.62 -14.91 12.63
N PHE A 611 21.33 -14.80 13.92
CA PHE A 611 21.74 -15.68 15.01
C PHE A 611 23.26 -15.70 15.27
N GLU A 612 23.99 -14.63 14.92
CA GLU A 612 25.31 -14.38 15.51
C GLU A 612 25.18 -14.27 17.04
N HIS A 613 24.17 -13.54 17.53
CA HIS A 613 23.77 -13.51 18.93
C HIS A 613 22.38 -14.11 19.13
N LYS A 614 22.36 -15.24 19.83
CA LYS A 614 21.12 -15.96 20.15
C LYS A 614 20.56 -15.54 21.51
N LYS A 615 19.36 -14.97 21.52
CA LYS A 615 18.62 -14.62 22.75
C LYS A 615 17.49 -15.60 23.02
N GLU A 616 17.47 -16.20 24.21
CA GLU A 616 16.36 -17.03 24.67
C GLU A 616 15.22 -16.15 25.18
N LEU A 617 14.02 -16.30 24.61
CA LEU A 617 12.83 -15.55 25.02
C LEU A 617 12.00 -16.33 26.03
N LYS A 618 11.70 -17.61 25.72
CA LYS A 618 10.85 -18.49 26.53
C LYS A 618 11.30 -19.96 26.37
N ARG A 619 11.11 -20.76 27.42
CA ARG A 619 11.31 -22.23 27.43
C ARG A 619 9.98 -22.96 27.52
N ASP A 620 10.00 -24.25 27.18
CA ASP A 620 8.83 -25.15 27.17
C ASP A 620 7.63 -24.58 26.39
N VAL A 621 7.95 -24.08 25.20
CA VAL A 621 7.04 -23.43 24.27
C VAL A 621 6.27 -24.49 23.49
N ILE A 622 4.94 -24.40 23.49
CA ILE A 622 4.09 -25.24 22.65
C ILE A 622 4.08 -24.72 21.23
N ASN A 623 3.84 -23.42 21.03
CA ASN A 623 3.86 -22.73 19.73
C ASN A 623 3.85 -21.19 19.94
N PHE A 624 4.25 -20.43 18.93
CA PHE A 624 3.93 -19.02 18.81
C PHE A 624 3.17 -18.69 17.52
N ALA A 625 2.19 -17.81 17.66
CA ALA A 625 1.49 -17.20 16.54
C ALA A 625 1.74 -15.70 16.62
N THR A 626 1.93 -15.08 15.48
CA THR A 626 1.86 -13.62 15.41
C THR A 626 0.40 -13.33 14.86
N MET A 627 -0.29 -12.24 15.14
CA MET A 627 -1.51 -11.80 14.47
C MET A 627 -1.76 -10.29 14.64
N ALA A 628 -2.02 -9.56 13.54
CA ALA A 628 -2.17 -8.10 13.57
C ALA A 628 -1.01 -7.51 14.38
N GLU A 629 -1.21 -6.88 15.53
CA GLU A 629 -0.17 -6.35 16.43
C GLU A 629 0.44 -7.28 17.47
N TYR A 630 -0.03 -8.51 17.58
CA TYR A 630 0.23 -9.36 18.73
C TYR A 630 1.08 -10.59 18.39
N ILE A 631 2.17 -10.77 19.13
CA ILE A 631 2.90 -12.03 19.20
C ILE A 631 2.39 -12.79 20.42
N VAL A 632 1.68 -13.88 20.19
CA VAL A 632 1.08 -14.74 21.22
C VAL A 632 1.89 -16.04 21.33
N VAL A 633 2.40 -16.33 22.53
CA VAL A 633 3.21 -17.52 22.81
C VAL A 633 2.47 -18.40 23.81
N ALA A 634 2.28 -19.67 23.46
CA ALA A 634 1.72 -20.68 24.35
C ALA A 634 2.84 -21.49 25.01
N LEU A 635 2.77 -21.63 26.34
CA LEU A 635 3.77 -22.25 27.21
C LEU A 635 3.12 -23.35 28.05
N ARG A 636 3.85 -24.38 28.48
CA ARG A 636 3.39 -25.24 29.58
C ARG A 636 3.60 -24.55 30.91
N ASP A 637 2.64 -24.66 31.81
CA ASP A 637 2.77 -24.16 33.19
C ASP A 637 3.65 -25.10 34.03
N SER A 638 4.12 -24.60 35.18
CA SER A 638 4.97 -25.28 36.15
C SER A 638 4.42 -26.60 36.70
N ASP A 639 3.11 -26.84 36.58
CA ASP A 639 2.46 -28.09 36.96
C ASP A 639 2.43 -29.14 35.83
N GLU A 640 2.95 -28.79 34.65
CA GLU A 640 2.94 -29.53 33.37
C GLU A 640 1.54 -30.01 32.90
N LYS A 641 0.48 -29.55 33.55
CA LYS A 641 -0.91 -30.00 33.33
C LYS A 641 -1.80 -28.91 32.75
N SER A 642 -1.34 -27.66 32.78
CA SER A 642 -2.04 -26.50 32.23
C SER A 642 -1.14 -25.72 31.27
N LEU A 643 -1.77 -24.94 30.38
CA LEU A 643 -1.07 -24.07 29.45
C LEU A 643 -1.18 -22.61 29.90
N LYS A 644 -0.08 -21.88 29.79
CA LYS A 644 0.00 -20.43 29.98
C LYS A 644 0.12 -19.73 28.62
N VAL A 645 -0.41 -18.52 28.52
CA VAL A 645 -0.28 -17.68 27.32
C VAL A 645 0.42 -16.38 27.70
N ASP A 646 1.45 -16.02 26.95
CA ASP A 646 2.12 -14.73 27.04
C ASP A 646 1.90 -13.97 25.73
N THR A 647 1.85 -12.64 25.79
CA THR A 647 1.67 -11.78 24.63
C THR A 647 2.71 -10.66 24.62
N SER A 648 3.17 -10.29 23.42
CA SER A 648 4.05 -9.16 23.18
C SER A 648 3.56 -8.36 21.99
N ILE A 649 3.61 -7.04 22.11
CA ILE A 649 3.45 -6.14 20.96
C ILE A 649 4.82 -5.79 20.42
N ASP A 650 5.83 -5.48 21.23
CA ASP A 650 7.15 -5.01 20.76
C ASP A 650 8.10 -6.13 20.27
N GLY A 651 7.75 -7.40 20.45
CA GLY A 651 8.61 -8.54 20.13
C GLY A 651 9.79 -8.74 21.09
N GLN A 652 9.91 -7.93 22.14
CA GLN A 652 11.02 -8.00 23.10
C GLN A 652 10.53 -8.31 24.52
N MET A 653 9.48 -7.64 24.97
CA MET A 653 8.87 -7.82 26.28
C MET A 653 7.58 -8.63 26.16
N PHE A 654 7.53 -9.74 26.88
CA PHE A 654 6.36 -10.62 26.96
C PHE A 654 5.68 -10.45 28.30
N ALA A 655 4.37 -10.20 28.26
CA ALA A 655 3.52 -10.08 29.43
C ALA A 655 2.56 -11.26 29.52
N ASP A 656 2.33 -11.70 30.75
CA ASP A 656 1.43 -12.82 31.05
C ASP A 656 -0.03 -12.44 30.75
N ALA A 657 -0.74 -13.30 30.02
CA ALA A 657 -2.18 -13.17 29.83
C ALA A 657 -2.92 -13.49 31.14
N LYS A 658 -3.76 -12.54 31.57
CA LYS A 658 -4.61 -12.68 32.75
C LYS A 658 -6.02 -13.06 32.33
N PHE A 659 -6.44 -14.27 32.68
CA PHE A 659 -7.81 -14.72 32.49
C PHE A 659 -8.69 -14.37 33.70
N PRO A 660 -10.02 -14.23 33.52
CA PRO A 660 -10.96 -13.98 34.61
C PRO A 660 -10.93 -15.10 35.65
N THR A 661 -11.10 -14.79 36.94
CA THR A 661 -11.00 -15.83 37.99
C THR A 661 -12.23 -16.76 38.08
N ASN A 662 -13.38 -16.36 37.53
CA ASN A 662 -14.53 -17.26 37.30
C ASN A 662 -14.27 -18.24 36.15
N PHE A 663 -13.26 -17.95 35.31
CA PHE A 663 -12.87 -18.79 34.20
C PHE A 663 -11.82 -19.84 34.64
N LYS A 664 -12.26 -20.81 35.45
CA LYS A 664 -11.42 -21.94 35.89
C LYS A 664 -11.79 -23.21 35.15
N VAL A 665 -11.03 -23.51 34.11
CA VAL A 665 -11.10 -24.83 33.44
C VAL A 665 -10.15 -25.78 34.19
N PRO A 666 -10.61 -26.96 34.66
CA PRO A 666 -9.80 -27.88 35.47
C PRO A 666 -8.47 -28.28 34.84
N HIS A 667 -8.41 -28.29 33.50
CA HIS A 667 -7.19 -28.44 32.71
C HIS A 667 -7.32 -27.51 31.48
N GLN A 668 -6.51 -26.45 31.40
CA GLN A 668 -6.42 -25.59 30.22
C GLN A 668 -5.59 -26.31 29.14
N GLN A 669 -6.19 -27.32 28.50
CA GLN A 669 -5.47 -28.29 27.66
C GLN A 669 -5.15 -27.77 26.24
N ALA A 670 -5.87 -26.76 25.74
CA ALA A 670 -5.64 -26.20 24.42
C ALA A 670 -6.23 -24.79 24.24
N TYR A 671 -5.46 -23.92 23.58
CA TYR A 671 -5.86 -22.59 23.12
C TYR A 671 -5.82 -22.53 21.60
N THR A 672 -6.80 -21.85 20.99
CA THR A 672 -6.80 -21.49 19.57
C THR A 672 -6.86 -19.98 19.45
N VAL A 673 -5.88 -19.37 18.78
CA VAL A 673 -5.91 -17.93 18.44
C VAL A 673 -6.87 -17.74 17.27
N LEU A 674 -7.88 -16.90 17.46
CA LEU A 674 -8.92 -16.62 16.46
C LEU A 674 -8.66 -15.28 15.76
N ASP A 675 -9.49 -14.94 14.75
CA ASP A 675 -9.29 -13.71 13.98
C ASP A 675 -9.34 -12.43 14.83
N SER A 676 -8.18 -11.75 14.93
CA SER A 676 -7.89 -10.67 15.89
C SER A 676 -7.53 -9.36 15.16
N SER A 677 -8.41 -8.91 14.26
CA SER A 677 -8.24 -7.73 13.40
C SER A 677 -8.69 -6.39 14.01
N THR A 678 -9.13 -6.37 15.27
CA THR A 678 -9.89 -5.27 15.86
C THR A 678 -9.22 -4.70 17.12
N HIS A 679 -7.88 -4.63 17.12
CA HIS A 679 -7.07 -4.20 18.27
C HIS A 679 -7.38 -4.97 19.56
N ALA A 680 -7.67 -6.26 19.42
CA ALA A 680 -7.89 -7.20 20.50
C ALA A 680 -7.64 -8.63 20.01
N VAL A 681 -7.15 -9.48 20.91
CA VAL A 681 -6.95 -10.91 20.67
C VAL A 681 -8.20 -11.68 21.08
N PHE A 682 -8.77 -12.43 20.15
CA PHE A 682 -9.78 -13.45 20.45
C PHE A 682 -9.07 -14.80 20.66
N LEU A 683 -9.26 -15.39 21.84
CA LEU A 683 -8.76 -16.73 22.16
C LEU A 683 -9.92 -17.66 22.44
N HIS A 684 -9.93 -18.82 21.80
CA HIS A 684 -10.78 -19.92 22.22
C HIS A 684 -10.03 -20.79 23.22
N VAL A 685 -10.62 -20.99 24.39
CA VAL A 685 -10.12 -21.88 25.43
C VAL A 685 -11.00 -23.12 25.51
N THR A 686 -10.39 -24.30 25.34
CA THR A 686 -11.11 -25.58 25.37
C THR A 686 -11.61 -25.89 26.77
N VAL A 687 -12.91 -26.17 26.91
CA VAL A 687 -13.56 -26.53 28.18
C VAL A 687 -13.81 -28.04 28.25
N ASN A 688 -14.37 -28.61 27.19
CA ASN A 688 -14.49 -30.06 27.00
C ASN A 688 -13.63 -30.47 25.80
N ASN A 689 -12.72 -31.43 26.04
CA ASN A 689 -11.81 -31.98 25.02
C ASN A 689 -12.11 -33.47 24.74
N GLN A 690 -13.27 -33.97 25.18
CA GLN A 690 -13.72 -35.31 24.83
C GLN A 690 -13.97 -35.39 23.33
N MET A 691 -13.36 -36.40 22.70
CA MET A 691 -13.48 -36.66 21.26
C MET A 691 -14.95 -36.67 20.81
N ASP A 692 -15.24 -35.99 19.70
CA ASP A 692 -16.57 -35.80 19.09
C ASP A 692 -17.58 -34.97 19.92
N SER A 693 -17.18 -34.46 21.08
CA SER A 693 -18.00 -33.64 21.98
C SER A 693 -17.29 -32.36 22.42
N GLU A 694 -16.28 -31.92 21.67
CA GLU A 694 -15.43 -30.79 22.01
C GLU A 694 -16.20 -29.46 21.94
N TYR A 695 -15.97 -28.60 22.95
CA TYR A 695 -16.44 -27.22 22.98
C TYR A 695 -15.61 -26.40 23.96
N GLY A 696 -15.71 -25.08 23.87
CA GLY A 696 -14.97 -24.19 24.75
C GLY A 696 -15.62 -22.83 24.94
N SER A 697 -14.82 -21.87 25.38
CA SER A 697 -15.25 -20.48 25.56
C SER A 697 -14.32 -19.56 24.78
N ILE A 698 -14.89 -18.52 24.18
CA ILE A 698 -14.11 -17.45 23.57
C ILE A 698 -13.94 -16.32 24.59
N VAL A 699 -12.68 -15.93 24.78
CA VAL A 699 -12.27 -14.79 25.61
C VAL A 699 -11.60 -13.74 24.73
N LYS A 700 -11.78 -12.47 25.09
CA LYS A 700 -11.30 -11.32 24.32
C LYS A 700 -10.37 -10.47 25.17
N SER A 701 -9.21 -10.10 24.62
CA SER A 701 -8.24 -9.26 25.32
C SER A 701 -8.63 -7.77 25.31
N ASN A 702 -7.95 -6.98 26.14
CA ASN A 702 -7.79 -5.55 25.93
C ASN A 702 -6.80 -5.25 24.78
N SER A 703 -6.58 -3.98 24.48
CA SER A 703 -5.74 -3.52 23.36
C SER A 703 -4.26 -3.90 23.41
N ASN A 704 -3.74 -4.32 24.56
CA ASN A 704 -2.36 -4.78 24.69
C ASN A 704 -2.23 -6.31 24.86
N GLY A 705 -3.32 -7.07 24.74
CA GLY A 705 -3.30 -8.53 24.79
C GLY A 705 -3.08 -9.14 26.18
N THR A 706 -3.14 -8.36 27.26
CA THR A 706 -2.73 -8.82 28.62
C THR A 706 -3.88 -9.18 29.55
N SER A 707 -5.07 -8.61 29.39
CA SER A 707 -6.22 -8.89 30.25
C SER A 707 -7.44 -9.32 29.44
N TYR A 708 -7.94 -10.51 29.75
CA TYR A 708 -9.01 -11.15 28.99
C TYR A 708 -10.33 -11.11 29.75
N VAL A 709 -11.43 -11.02 29.00
CA VAL A 709 -12.80 -11.12 29.50
C VAL A 709 -13.56 -12.19 28.73
N LEU A 710 -14.54 -12.83 29.37
CA LEU A 710 -15.37 -13.83 28.70
C LEU A 710 -16.30 -13.14 27.69
N SER A 711 -16.16 -13.48 26.41
CA SER A 711 -17.03 -12.99 25.34
C SER A 711 -18.24 -13.91 25.15
N VAL A 712 -18.00 -15.22 24.98
CA VAL A 712 -19.08 -16.20 24.79
C VAL A 712 -18.64 -17.61 25.23
N GLY A 713 -19.53 -18.31 25.94
CA GLY A 713 -19.33 -19.68 26.40
C GLY A 713 -19.91 -20.74 25.46
N GLU A 714 -19.50 -21.99 25.67
CA GLU A 714 -20.00 -23.20 24.99
C GLU A 714 -19.89 -23.16 23.45
N VAL A 715 -18.85 -22.54 22.89
CA VAL A 715 -18.62 -22.47 21.44
C VAL A 715 -18.16 -23.82 20.89
N ASN A 716 -18.73 -24.23 19.76
CA ASN A 716 -18.42 -25.49 19.10
C ASN A 716 -16.99 -25.52 18.57
N ARG A 717 -16.32 -26.65 18.80
CA ARG A 717 -14.97 -26.98 18.31
C ARG A 717 -14.98 -28.40 17.74
N ASN A 718 -14.12 -28.67 16.76
CA ASN A 718 -13.87 -30.03 16.28
C ASN A 718 -12.53 -30.59 16.79
N SER A 719 -12.29 -31.89 16.61
CA SER A 719 -11.10 -32.56 17.14
C SER A 719 -9.76 -32.00 16.62
N PRO A 720 -9.63 -31.56 15.34
CA PRO A 720 -8.44 -30.85 14.85
C PRO A 720 -8.16 -29.50 15.55
N GLY A 721 -9.15 -28.93 16.23
CA GLY A 721 -9.01 -27.70 16.99
C GLY A 721 -9.56 -26.45 16.31
N TYR A 722 -10.25 -26.60 15.18
CA TYR A 722 -11.01 -25.53 14.57
C TYR A 722 -12.25 -25.19 15.40
N VAL A 723 -12.62 -23.92 15.38
CA VAL A 723 -13.68 -23.35 16.21
C VAL A 723 -14.70 -22.71 15.29
N ASP A 724 -15.99 -22.89 15.58
CA ASP A 724 -17.05 -22.18 14.85
C ASP A 724 -17.05 -20.71 15.25
N PHE A 725 -16.17 -19.94 14.63
CA PHE A 725 -16.02 -18.49 14.74
C PHE A 725 -15.66 -17.92 13.38
N GLU A 726 -16.55 -17.11 12.81
CA GLU A 726 -16.36 -16.46 11.51
C GLU A 726 -16.60 -14.95 11.66
N LYS A 727 -15.60 -14.12 11.32
CA LYS A 727 -15.79 -12.67 11.20
C LYS A 727 -16.25 -12.32 9.79
N MET A 728 -17.12 -11.33 9.70
CA MET A 728 -17.45 -10.74 8.42
C MET A 728 -16.26 -9.95 7.88
N GLN A 729 -15.94 -10.16 6.62
CA GLN A 729 -14.90 -9.42 5.91
C GLN A 729 -15.47 -8.10 5.37
N GLY A 730 -14.66 -7.05 5.36
CA GLY A 730 -15.07 -5.72 4.86
C GLY A 730 -15.98 -4.92 5.80
N LEU A 731 -16.37 -5.47 6.96
CA LEU A 731 -17.17 -4.76 7.96
C LEU A 731 -16.69 -5.04 9.39
N GLU A 732 -16.55 -3.98 10.19
CA GLU A 732 -16.04 -4.08 11.55
C GLU A 732 -17.07 -4.68 12.52
N GLY A 733 -16.59 -5.49 13.46
CA GLY A 733 -17.37 -5.89 14.63
C GLY A 733 -18.46 -6.93 14.44
N VAL A 734 -18.63 -7.46 13.22
CA VAL A 734 -19.61 -8.52 12.92
C VAL A 734 -18.94 -9.89 12.95
N ALA A 735 -19.46 -10.82 13.75
CA ALA A 735 -18.99 -12.20 13.79
C ALA A 735 -20.12 -13.20 14.12
N VAL A 736 -19.97 -14.44 13.67
CA VAL A 736 -20.93 -15.53 13.84
C VAL A 736 -20.26 -16.71 14.56
N VAL A 737 -20.98 -17.31 15.52
CA VAL A 737 -20.54 -18.51 16.25
C VAL A 737 -21.65 -19.54 16.38
N ASN A 738 -21.28 -20.81 16.52
CA ASN A 738 -22.20 -21.85 16.95
C ASN A 738 -21.93 -22.26 18.39
N ARG A 739 -22.98 -22.27 19.22
CA ARG A 739 -22.93 -22.69 20.61
C ARG A 739 -23.60 -24.04 20.83
N VAL A 740 -23.02 -24.85 21.72
CA VAL A 740 -23.57 -26.11 22.19
C VAL A 740 -24.71 -25.82 23.19
N ALA A 741 -25.94 -26.13 22.79
CA ALA A 741 -27.14 -25.90 23.58
C ALA A 741 -27.40 -26.99 24.65
N ASN A 742 -26.69 -28.13 24.58
CA ASN A 742 -26.81 -29.26 25.50
C ASN A 742 -25.47 -29.66 26.15
N PRO A 743 -24.68 -28.73 26.73
CA PRO A 743 -23.30 -28.99 27.18
C PRO A 743 -23.23 -30.14 28.19
N LYS A 744 -24.12 -30.16 29.19
CA LYS A 744 -24.19 -31.24 30.21
C LYS A 744 -24.42 -32.63 29.62
N GLU A 745 -25.15 -32.70 28.50
CA GLU A 745 -25.38 -33.97 27.81
C GLU A 745 -24.19 -34.34 26.92
N ALA A 746 -23.58 -33.35 26.27
CA ALA A 746 -22.37 -33.52 25.46
C ALA A 746 -21.17 -33.98 26.31
N ASP A 747 -21.03 -33.51 27.55
CA ASP A 747 -20.02 -33.98 28.52
C ASP A 747 -20.13 -35.48 28.84
N ASN A 748 -21.29 -36.10 28.56
CA ASN A 748 -21.54 -37.52 28.72
C ASN A 748 -21.47 -38.29 27.38
N GLY A 749 -20.88 -37.68 26.34
CA GLY A 749 -20.71 -38.28 25.00
C GLY A 749 -21.95 -38.30 24.12
N LYS A 750 -22.99 -37.50 24.43
CA LYS A 750 -24.14 -37.34 23.52
C LYS A 750 -23.81 -36.33 22.42
N MET A 751 -24.41 -36.52 21.24
CA MET A 751 -24.28 -35.59 20.12
C MET A 751 -24.60 -34.14 20.52
N LYS A 752 -23.74 -33.22 20.09
CA LYS A 752 -23.91 -31.77 20.27
C LYS A 752 -25.16 -31.28 19.52
N LYS A 753 -25.96 -30.45 20.19
CA LYS A 753 -27.05 -29.68 19.58
C LYS A 753 -26.58 -28.23 19.47
N LEU A 754 -26.52 -27.71 18.26
CA LEU A 754 -25.94 -26.39 18.01
C LEU A 754 -27.00 -25.32 17.80
N LYS A 755 -26.69 -24.10 18.23
CA LYS A 755 -27.44 -22.87 17.93
C LYS A 755 -26.47 -21.77 17.50
N THR A 756 -26.81 -21.10 16.41
CA THR A 756 -26.01 -20.00 15.84
C THR A 756 -26.33 -18.65 16.50
N TYR A 757 -25.29 -17.90 16.82
CA TYR A 757 -25.34 -16.55 17.37
C TYR A 757 -24.50 -15.60 16.52
N ILE A 758 -24.90 -14.32 16.48
CA ILE A 758 -24.20 -13.23 15.80
C ILE A 758 -23.94 -12.08 16.77
N THR A 759 -22.83 -11.38 16.57
CA THR A 759 -22.48 -10.12 17.25
C THR A 759 -22.37 -9.00 16.21
N HIS A 760 -22.68 -7.77 16.63
CA HIS A 760 -22.50 -6.53 15.85
C HIS A 760 -21.70 -5.47 16.64
N ASN A 761 -21.07 -5.87 17.74
CA ASN A 761 -20.26 -5.01 18.60
C ASN A 761 -18.99 -5.74 19.08
N ASP A 762 -18.32 -6.41 18.14
CA ASP A 762 -17.00 -7.00 18.33
C ASP A 762 -16.96 -7.99 19.51
N GLY A 763 -17.99 -8.83 19.61
CA GLY A 763 -18.07 -9.92 20.59
C GLY A 763 -18.45 -9.49 22.01
N ALA A 764 -18.82 -8.24 22.24
CA ALA A 764 -19.31 -7.81 23.55
C ALA A 764 -20.73 -8.36 23.84
N ASP A 765 -21.59 -8.40 22.82
CA ASP A 765 -22.94 -8.95 22.88
C ASP A 765 -23.21 -9.94 21.75
N TRP A 766 -23.93 -11.03 22.07
CA TRP A 766 -24.29 -12.09 21.12
C TRP A 766 -25.79 -12.33 21.13
N ALA A 767 -26.41 -12.47 19.95
CA ALA A 767 -27.84 -12.69 19.78
C ALA A 767 -28.12 -13.85 18.80
N LEU A 768 -29.26 -14.52 18.96
CA LEU A 768 -29.75 -15.49 17.98
C LEU A 768 -30.14 -14.78 16.68
N ILE A 769 -29.90 -15.43 15.54
CA ILE A 769 -30.25 -14.87 14.23
C ILE A 769 -31.76 -15.02 13.99
N PRO A 770 -32.50 -13.92 13.72
CA PRO A 770 -33.91 -14.00 13.38
C PRO A 770 -34.14 -14.85 12.12
N LYS A 771 -35.22 -15.63 12.12
CA LYS A 771 -35.59 -16.38 10.91
C LYS A 771 -36.00 -15.40 9.78
N PRO A 772 -35.77 -15.74 8.52
CA PRO A 772 -36.36 -15.00 7.40
C PRO A 772 -37.90 -15.03 7.45
N GLU A 773 -38.54 -14.03 6.83
CA GLU A 773 -40.00 -13.95 6.80
C GLU A 773 -40.62 -15.08 5.98
N LYS A 774 -40.07 -15.31 4.78
CA LYS A 774 -40.53 -16.26 3.78
C LYS A 774 -39.37 -17.14 3.31
N ASN A 775 -39.69 -18.37 2.90
CA ASN A 775 -38.76 -19.21 2.16
C ASN A 775 -38.72 -18.79 0.68
N VAL A 776 -37.81 -19.37 -0.10
CA VAL A 776 -37.64 -19.07 -1.55
C VAL A 776 -38.93 -19.28 -2.37
N ASN A 777 -39.81 -20.16 -1.90
CA ASN A 777 -41.11 -20.47 -2.49
C ASN A 777 -42.27 -19.56 -2.02
N GLY A 778 -41.97 -18.47 -1.29
CA GLY A 778 -42.97 -17.52 -0.77
C GLY A 778 -43.84 -18.04 0.39
N LYS A 779 -43.51 -19.21 0.95
CA LYS A 779 -44.21 -19.86 2.07
C LYS A 779 -43.54 -19.51 3.41
N ASN A 780 -44.31 -19.60 4.49
CA ASN A 780 -43.75 -19.45 5.84
C ASN A 780 -42.98 -20.73 6.22
N PHE A 781 -41.89 -20.57 6.98
CA PHE A 781 -41.20 -21.71 7.58
C PHE A 781 -42.11 -22.49 8.53
N LYS A 782 -41.93 -23.81 8.59
CA LYS A 782 -42.78 -24.72 9.41
C LYS A 782 -42.62 -24.47 10.91
N CYS A 783 -41.49 -23.92 11.31
CA CYS A 783 -41.13 -23.66 12.69
C CYS A 783 -42.00 -22.55 13.33
N LYS A 784 -42.42 -22.76 14.59
CA LYS A 784 -43.31 -21.85 15.35
C LYS A 784 -42.77 -21.61 16.77
N GLY A 785 -42.94 -20.39 17.28
CA GLY A 785 -42.54 -20.00 18.64
C GLY A 785 -41.74 -18.70 18.66
N GLY A 786 -41.23 -18.32 19.84
CA GLY A 786 -40.26 -17.23 19.98
C GLY A 786 -38.88 -17.61 19.43
N ILE A 787 -37.95 -16.63 19.42
CA ILE A 787 -36.63 -16.77 18.81
C ILE A 787 -35.83 -17.99 19.33
N ASP A 788 -35.99 -18.37 20.61
CA ASP A 788 -35.33 -19.54 21.18
C ASP A 788 -35.78 -20.90 20.61
N LYS A 789 -36.97 -20.97 20.02
CA LYS A 789 -37.50 -22.17 19.38
C LYS A 789 -37.45 -22.09 17.86
N CYS A 790 -37.24 -20.88 17.33
CA CYS A 790 -37.39 -20.59 15.93
C CYS A 790 -36.47 -19.46 15.46
N SER A 791 -35.25 -19.85 15.12
CA SER A 791 -34.18 -18.98 14.64
C SER A 791 -33.49 -19.60 13.43
N LEU A 792 -32.72 -18.79 12.71
CA LEU A 792 -31.82 -19.28 11.66
C LEU A 792 -30.55 -19.84 12.32
N HIS A 793 -30.11 -21.00 11.84
CA HIS A 793 -28.87 -21.65 12.25
C HIS A 793 -28.03 -21.96 11.02
N LEU A 794 -26.74 -21.68 11.08
CA LEU A 794 -25.79 -21.78 9.97
C LEU A 794 -24.68 -22.78 10.30
N HIS A 795 -24.26 -23.57 9.31
CA HIS A 795 -23.10 -24.45 9.43
C HIS A 795 -21.83 -23.63 9.51
N GLY A 796 -20.99 -23.88 10.51
CA GLY A 796 -19.83 -23.06 10.82
C GLY A 796 -18.52 -23.56 10.21
N TYR A 797 -17.44 -22.88 10.59
CA TYR A 797 -16.06 -23.17 10.15
C TYR A 797 -15.67 -24.64 10.32
N THR A 798 -16.13 -25.31 11.38
CA THR A 798 -15.75 -26.70 11.71
C THR A 798 -16.24 -27.75 10.70
N GLU A 799 -17.19 -27.39 9.82
CA GLU A 799 -17.79 -28.27 8.81
C GLU A 799 -17.36 -27.93 7.37
N ARG A 800 -16.39 -27.01 7.20
CA ARG A 800 -15.84 -26.65 5.88
C ARG A 800 -14.95 -27.76 5.34
N LYS A 801 -15.05 -28.01 4.02
CA LYS A 801 -14.13 -28.90 3.30
C LYS A 801 -12.80 -28.19 3.08
N ASP A 802 -12.86 -26.94 2.62
CA ASP A 802 -11.71 -26.05 2.50
C ASP A 802 -11.80 -24.91 3.52
N PRO A 803 -10.81 -24.76 4.43
CA PRO A 803 -10.75 -23.62 5.36
C PRO A 803 -10.70 -22.23 4.68
N ARG A 804 -10.38 -22.16 3.38
CA ARG A 804 -10.33 -20.92 2.59
C ARG A 804 -11.72 -20.40 2.23
N ASP A 805 -12.74 -21.24 2.25
CA ASP A 805 -14.12 -20.87 1.95
C ASP A 805 -14.64 -19.94 3.04
N THR A 806 -15.11 -18.75 2.70
CA THR A 806 -15.61 -17.76 3.68
C THR A 806 -17.06 -17.38 3.40
N PHE A 807 -17.78 -16.92 4.44
CA PHE A 807 -19.17 -16.47 4.26
C PHE A 807 -19.25 -15.16 3.46
N SER A 808 -18.22 -14.32 3.57
CA SER A 808 -18.13 -12.98 2.98
C SER A 808 -16.81 -12.81 2.26
N SER A 809 -16.74 -11.76 1.45
CA SER A 809 -15.54 -11.24 0.80
C SER A 809 -15.28 -9.79 1.25
N PRO A 810 -14.00 -9.33 1.34
CA PRO A 810 -13.70 -7.94 1.70
C PRO A 810 -14.17 -6.94 0.65
N SER A 811 -14.29 -7.34 -0.62
CA SER A 811 -14.75 -6.48 -1.72
C SER A 811 -16.27 -6.56 -1.95
N ALA A 812 -16.97 -7.41 -1.19
CA ALA A 812 -18.43 -7.54 -1.22
C ALA A 812 -19.04 -7.03 0.10
N VAL A 813 -18.75 -5.77 0.46
CA VAL A 813 -19.14 -5.19 1.76
C VAL A 813 -20.66 -5.30 2.00
N GLY A 814 -21.04 -5.86 3.14
CA GLY A 814 -22.44 -6.08 3.50
C GLY A 814 -22.96 -7.48 3.16
N LEU A 815 -22.31 -8.21 2.24
CA LEU A 815 -22.78 -9.50 1.73
C LEU A 815 -22.21 -10.68 2.51
N MET A 816 -23.09 -11.62 2.90
CA MET A 816 -22.69 -12.96 3.32
C MET A 816 -23.62 -14.01 2.69
N ILE A 817 -23.05 -15.17 2.36
CA ILE A 817 -23.79 -16.38 1.97
C ILE A 817 -23.39 -17.50 2.93
N ALA A 818 -24.38 -18.30 3.36
CA ALA A 818 -24.16 -19.42 4.26
C ALA A 818 -25.23 -20.50 4.08
N THR A 819 -24.88 -21.74 4.39
CA THR A 819 -25.83 -22.87 4.42
C THR A 819 -26.28 -23.18 5.83
N GLY A 820 -27.55 -23.56 5.99
CA GLY A 820 -28.14 -23.73 7.31
C GLY A 820 -29.60 -24.17 7.29
N ASN A 821 -30.31 -24.00 8.40
CA ASN A 821 -31.72 -24.31 8.51
C ASN A 821 -32.45 -23.37 9.49
N VAL A 822 -33.77 -23.27 9.33
CA VAL A 822 -34.65 -22.56 10.28
C VAL A 822 -35.30 -23.57 11.23
N GLY A 823 -35.03 -23.44 12.53
CA GLY A 823 -35.53 -24.39 13.51
C GLY A 823 -35.16 -24.05 14.96
N GLN A 824 -35.20 -25.07 15.82
CA GLN A 824 -34.76 -24.96 17.21
C GLN A 824 -33.26 -25.20 17.39
N TYR A 825 -32.65 -26.01 16.50
CA TYR A 825 -31.24 -26.36 16.49
C TYR A 825 -30.76 -26.46 15.05
N LEU A 826 -29.44 -26.38 14.85
CA LEU A 826 -28.79 -26.70 13.58
C LEU A 826 -29.04 -28.18 13.22
N GLY A 827 -29.49 -28.41 11.99
CA GLY A 827 -29.73 -29.73 11.42
C GLY A 827 -28.48 -30.36 10.82
N ALA A 828 -28.65 -31.45 10.07
CA ALA A 828 -27.56 -32.02 9.28
C ALA A 828 -27.32 -31.21 8.00
N LYS A 829 -26.06 -31.02 7.59
CA LYS A 829 -25.69 -30.25 6.38
C LYS A 829 -26.41 -30.71 5.11
N LYS A 830 -26.69 -32.00 4.98
CA LYS A 830 -27.43 -32.58 3.83
C LYS A 830 -28.89 -32.13 3.73
N GLU A 831 -29.47 -31.65 4.83
CA GLU A 831 -30.84 -31.12 4.89
C GLU A 831 -30.84 -29.59 4.95
N ALA A 832 -29.68 -28.96 4.81
CA ALA A 832 -29.53 -27.51 4.86
C ALA A 832 -30.02 -26.86 3.56
N ASP A 833 -30.45 -25.61 3.69
CA ASP A 833 -30.77 -24.68 2.62
C ASP A 833 -29.73 -23.55 2.59
N THR A 834 -29.64 -22.80 1.48
CA THR A 834 -28.70 -21.68 1.35
C THR A 834 -29.38 -20.34 1.60
N PHE A 835 -28.75 -19.49 2.41
CA PHE A 835 -29.21 -18.18 2.83
C PHE A 835 -28.18 -17.10 2.48
N ALA A 836 -28.65 -15.88 2.29
CA ALA A 836 -27.80 -14.71 2.11
C ALA A 836 -28.31 -13.51 2.91
N THR A 837 -27.41 -12.59 3.20
CA THR A 837 -27.68 -11.27 3.79
C THR A 837 -26.96 -10.20 2.98
N ARG A 838 -27.52 -9.00 2.97
CA ARG A 838 -26.98 -7.82 2.26
C ARG A 838 -26.68 -6.65 3.18
N ASP A 839 -26.84 -6.83 4.50
CA ASP A 839 -26.77 -5.77 5.50
C ASP A 839 -25.92 -6.14 6.71
N GLY A 840 -24.95 -7.06 6.53
CA GLY A 840 -24.07 -7.49 7.61
C GLY A 840 -24.76 -8.42 8.62
N GLY A 841 -25.70 -9.25 8.16
CA GLY A 841 -26.33 -10.29 8.97
C GLY A 841 -27.46 -9.81 9.88
N VAL A 842 -27.96 -8.59 9.67
CA VAL A 842 -29.13 -8.06 10.38
C VAL A 842 -30.40 -8.71 9.85
N THR A 843 -30.53 -8.82 8.53
CA THR A 843 -31.60 -9.55 7.86
C THR A 843 -31.05 -10.64 6.95
N TRP A 844 -31.74 -11.78 6.91
CA TRP A 844 -31.37 -12.94 6.10
C TRP A 844 -32.52 -13.35 5.20
N THR A 845 -32.20 -13.85 4.01
CA THR A 845 -33.14 -14.38 3.02
C THR A 845 -32.70 -15.75 2.55
N GLN A 846 -33.63 -16.69 2.36
CA GLN A 846 -33.32 -17.97 1.74
C GLN A 846 -33.21 -17.78 0.22
N ILE A 847 -32.04 -18.06 -0.35
CA ILE A 847 -31.76 -17.85 -1.78
C ILE A 847 -31.92 -19.12 -2.62
N ALA A 848 -31.71 -20.31 -2.02
CA ALA A 848 -31.86 -21.59 -2.70
C ALA A 848 -32.26 -22.72 -1.74
N GLU A 849 -32.90 -23.77 -2.28
CA GLU A 849 -33.15 -25.03 -1.54
C GLU A 849 -31.98 -26.00 -1.68
N GLY A 850 -31.64 -26.69 -0.59
CA GLY A 850 -30.49 -27.59 -0.51
C GLY A 850 -29.16 -26.87 -0.27
N ASN A 851 -28.08 -27.65 -0.28
CA ASN A 851 -26.73 -27.18 0.00
C ASN A 851 -25.99 -26.73 -1.28
N TRP A 852 -25.41 -25.54 -1.27
CA TRP A 852 -24.72 -24.94 -2.40
C TRP A 852 -23.39 -24.32 -1.97
N MET A 853 -22.37 -24.45 -2.81
CA MET A 853 -21.13 -23.68 -2.74
C MET A 853 -21.33 -22.34 -3.44
N TRP A 854 -20.58 -21.31 -3.08
CA TRP A 854 -20.74 -19.96 -3.62
C TRP A 854 -19.41 -19.30 -3.89
N GLU A 855 -19.43 -18.32 -4.79
CA GLU A 855 -18.30 -17.46 -5.04
C GLU A 855 -18.74 -16.04 -5.45
N PHE A 856 -17.94 -15.03 -5.07
CA PHE A 856 -18.15 -13.63 -5.38
C PHE A 856 -17.25 -13.21 -6.54
N GLY A 857 -17.79 -12.58 -7.57
CA GLY A 857 -17.02 -12.01 -8.67
C GLY A 857 -17.39 -10.55 -8.92
N ASP A 858 -16.48 -9.84 -9.58
CA ASP A 858 -16.53 -8.40 -9.79
C ASP A 858 -16.96 -7.62 -8.52
N GLN A 859 -16.36 -7.93 -7.38
CA GLN A 859 -16.57 -7.27 -6.08
C GLN A 859 -18.03 -7.37 -5.61
N GLY A 860 -18.59 -8.58 -5.71
CA GLY A 860 -19.98 -8.89 -5.35
C GLY A 860 -21.02 -8.48 -6.40
N SER A 861 -20.61 -7.93 -7.56
CA SER A 861 -21.55 -7.60 -8.65
C SER A 861 -22.06 -8.84 -9.39
N ILE A 862 -21.33 -9.96 -9.30
CA ILE A 862 -21.71 -11.27 -9.81
C ILE A 862 -21.61 -12.27 -8.65
N LEU A 863 -22.70 -12.93 -8.31
CA LEU A 863 -22.69 -14.06 -7.36
C LEU A 863 -22.92 -15.34 -8.14
N VAL A 864 -22.13 -16.37 -7.90
CA VAL A 864 -22.32 -17.70 -8.51
C VAL A 864 -22.49 -18.72 -7.41
N ILE A 865 -23.50 -19.60 -7.54
CA ILE A 865 -23.69 -20.74 -6.66
C ILE A 865 -23.81 -22.04 -7.46
N VAL A 866 -23.26 -23.12 -6.92
CA VAL A 866 -23.28 -24.45 -7.52
C VAL A 866 -23.63 -25.52 -6.48
N LYS A 867 -24.36 -26.56 -6.89
CA LYS A 867 -24.78 -27.63 -5.97
C LYS A 867 -23.56 -28.33 -5.35
N GLU A 868 -23.57 -28.47 -4.02
CA GLU A 868 -22.55 -29.24 -3.30
C GLU A 868 -22.97 -30.72 -3.23
N ASP A 869 -22.02 -31.65 -3.36
CA ASP A 869 -22.21 -33.11 -3.19
C ASP A 869 -23.18 -33.80 -4.18
N GLU A 870 -23.73 -33.08 -5.15
CA GLU A 870 -24.62 -33.62 -6.18
C GLU A 870 -24.02 -33.38 -7.58
N PRO A 871 -23.96 -34.40 -8.46
CA PRO A 871 -23.59 -34.19 -9.85
C PRO A 871 -24.51 -33.16 -10.52
N THR A 872 -23.94 -32.11 -11.10
CA THR A 872 -24.69 -31.03 -11.76
C THR A 872 -24.04 -30.62 -13.09
N ASP A 873 -24.83 -30.08 -13.99
CA ASP A 873 -24.41 -29.51 -15.28
C ASP A 873 -24.58 -27.99 -15.34
N SER A 874 -25.04 -27.39 -14.23
CA SER A 874 -25.46 -26.00 -14.20
C SER A 874 -25.14 -25.29 -12.87
N VAL A 875 -24.92 -23.99 -12.97
CA VAL A 875 -24.80 -23.05 -11.86
C VAL A 875 -26.02 -22.13 -11.83
N LEU A 876 -26.28 -21.52 -10.68
CA LEU A 876 -27.14 -20.34 -10.59
C LEU A 876 -26.25 -19.10 -10.41
N TYR A 877 -26.58 -18.00 -11.07
CA TYR A 877 -25.89 -16.74 -10.89
C TYR A 877 -26.86 -15.59 -10.61
N SER A 878 -26.36 -14.54 -9.97
CA SER A 878 -27.10 -13.31 -9.69
C SER A 878 -26.26 -12.08 -10.05
N LEU A 879 -26.91 -11.10 -10.67
CA LEU A 879 -26.33 -9.81 -11.06
C LEU A 879 -26.80 -8.64 -10.17
N ASN A 880 -27.57 -8.93 -9.13
CA ASN A 880 -28.20 -7.95 -8.23
C ASN A 880 -28.13 -8.41 -6.77
N GLU A 881 -26.95 -8.86 -6.35
CA GLU A 881 -26.63 -9.24 -4.96
C GLU A 881 -27.57 -10.33 -4.39
N GLY A 882 -28.03 -11.27 -5.21
CA GLY A 882 -28.82 -12.42 -4.78
C GLY A 882 -30.33 -12.15 -4.67
N VAL A 883 -30.83 -11.01 -5.16
CA VAL A 883 -32.27 -10.70 -5.20
C VAL A 883 -32.99 -11.58 -6.23
N SER A 884 -32.39 -11.80 -7.40
CA SER A 884 -32.86 -12.74 -8.41
C SER A 884 -31.72 -13.62 -8.94
N TRP A 885 -32.07 -14.83 -9.35
CA TRP A 885 -31.13 -15.86 -9.78
C TRP A 885 -31.52 -16.42 -11.15
N GLU A 886 -30.50 -16.67 -11.98
CA GLU A 886 -30.62 -17.23 -13.33
C GLU A 886 -29.80 -18.52 -13.43
N ARG A 887 -30.27 -19.49 -14.23
CA ARG A 887 -29.59 -20.78 -14.42
C ARG A 887 -28.73 -20.76 -15.67
N PHE A 888 -27.48 -21.17 -15.54
CA PHE A 888 -26.55 -21.36 -16.66
C PHE A 888 -26.06 -22.81 -16.71
N ALA A 889 -26.20 -23.49 -17.85
CA ALA A 889 -25.64 -24.83 -18.07
C ALA A 889 -24.22 -24.70 -18.61
N PHE A 890 -23.22 -25.16 -17.85
CA PHE A 890 -21.80 -24.99 -18.15
C PHE A 890 -21.16 -26.19 -18.88
N THR A 891 -21.90 -27.29 -19.02
CA THR A 891 -21.42 -28.52 -19.67
C THR A 891 -22.61 -29.38 -20.10
N ASP A 892 -22.42 -30.20 -21.14
CA ASP A 892 -23.40 -31.21 -21.56
C ASP A 892 -23.36 -32.47 -20.67
N SER A 893 -22.31 -32.63 -19.87
CA SER A 893 -22.09 -33.82 -19.02
C SER A 893 -21.99 -33.42 -17.56
N SER A 894 -22.82 -34.01 -16.71
CA SER A 894 -22.83 -33.73 -15.27
C SER A 894 -21.43 -33.89 -14.64
N MET A 895 -21.06 -32.90 -13.84
CA MET A 895 -19.82 -32.78 -13.09
C MET A 895 -20.11 -32.98 -11.59
N GLN A 896 -19.30 -33.79 -10.93
CA GLN A 896 -19.21 -33.79 -9.47
C GLN A 896 -18.29 -32.63 -9.09
N VAL A 897 -18.87 -31.52 -8.65
CA VAL A 897 -18.10 -30.33 -8.26
C VAL A 897 -17.55 -30.52 -6.85
N GLU A 898 -16.25 -30.31 -6.71
CA GLU A 898 -15.49 -30.39 -5.46
C GLU A 898 -15.24 -29.00 -4.87
N ASP A 899 -15.02 -27.98 -5.72
CA ASP A 899 -14.80 -26.59 -5.30
C ASP A 899 -15.18 -25.59 -6.42
N ILE A 900 -15.39 -24.32 -6.05
CA ILE A 900 -15.56 -23.15 -6.93
C ILE A 900 -14.64 -22.03 -6.47
N THR A 901 -13.85 -21.47 -7.38
CA THR A 901 -12.91 -20.39 -7.05
C THR A 901 -12.93 -19.25 -8.04
N THR A 902 -12.44 -18.10 -7.61
CA THR A 902 -12.04 -16.98 -8.47
C THR A 902 -10.80 -16.30 -7.90
N VAL A 903 -10.35 -15.20 -8.50
CA VAL A 903 -9.24 -14.39 -7.98
C VAL A 903 -9.57 -13.95 -6.53
N PRO A 904 -8.68 -14.14 -5.54
CA PRO A 904 -8.92 -13.79 -4.13
C PRO A 904 -9.45 -12.38 -3.82
N SER A 905 -9.16 -11.40 -4.67
CA SER A 905 -9.65 -10.00 -4.62
C SER A 905 -11.09 -9.84 -5.15
N ASP A 906 -11.64 -10.89 -5.75
CA ASP A 906 -12.94 -10.96 -6.41
C ASP A 906 -13.15 -9.93 -7.52
N THR A 907 -12.09 -9.39 -8.12
CA THR A 907 -12.23 -8.43 -9.23
C THR A 907 -12.56 -9.10 -10.57
N SER A 908 -12.41 -10.43 -10.66
CA SER A 908 -12.63 -11.17 -11.89
C SER A 908 -14.12 -11.36 -12.18
N ARG A 909 -14.45 -11.39 -13.48
CA ARG A 909 -15.76 -11.85 -13.98
C ARG A 909 -15.72 -13.31 -14.43
N ARG A 910 -14.65 -14.02 -14.10
CA ARG A 910 -14.45 -15.44 -14.41
C ARG A 910 -14.41 -16.25 -13.13
N PHE A 911 -14.88 -17.48 -13.23
CA PHE A 911 -14.90 -18.45 -12.13
C PHE A 911 -14.36 -19.78 -12.63
N LEU A 912 -13.87 -20.61 -11.72
CA LEU A 912 -13.32 -21.92 -12.04
C LEU A 912 -13.97 -22.97 -11.13
N LEU A 913 -14.64 -23.94 -11.74
CA LEU A 913 -15.16 -25.12 -11.05
C LEU A 913 -14.09 -26.21 -11.07
N TRP A 914 -13.85 -26.84 -9.93
CA TRP A 914 -12.92 -27.96 -9.78
C TRP A 914 -13.71 -29.23 -9.45
N GLY A 915 -13.32 -30.36 -10.06
CA GLY A 915 -13.94 -31.64 -9.71
C GLY A 915 -13.76 -32.71 -10.78
N LYS A 916 -14.82 -33.51 -11.01
CA LYS A 916 -14.76 -34.67 -11.90
C LYS A 916 -15.91 -34.74 -12.88
N ILE A 917 -15.61 -35.02 -14.15
CA ILE A 917 -16.59 -35.32 -15.19
C ILE A 917 -16.38 -36.77 -15.62
N LYS A 918 -17.42 -37.60 -15.50
CA LYS A 918 -17.37 -39.05 -15.83
C LYS A 918 -16.23 -39.80 -15.10
N GLY A 919 -15.85 -39.34 -13.91
CA GLY A 919 -14.78 -39.92 -13.08
C GLY A 919 -13.37 -39.41 -13.39
N GLU A 920 -13.19 -38.62 -14.45
CA GLU A 920 -11.90 -37.98 -14.78
C GLU A 920 -11.83 -36.59 -14.16
N LEU A 921 -10.65 -36.19 -13.66
CA LEU A 921 -10.43 -34.83 -13.15
C LEU A 921 -10.67 -33.81 -14.26
N ALA A 922 -11.41 -32.76 -13.93
CA ALA A 922 -11.69 -31.67 -14.84
C ALA A 922 -11.82 -30.34 -14.10
N SER A 923 -11.42 -29.26 -14.78
CA SER A 923 -11.78 -27.89 -14.41
C SER A 923 -12.72 -27.30 -15.45
N VAL A 924 -13.69 -26.49 -15.01
CA VAL A 924 -14.57 -25.74 -15.92
C VAL A 924 -14.43 -24.25 -15.65
N ASN A 925 -13.91 -23.50 -16.62
CA ASN A 925 -13.94 -22.04 -16.58
C ASN A 925 -15.36 -21.55 -16.93
N LEU A 926 -15.85 -20.55 -16.19
CA LEU A 926 -17.08 -19.83 -16.46
C LEU A 926 -16.73 -18.37 -16.71
N ASP A 927 -17.04 -17.84 -17.90
CA ASP A 927 -16.67 -16.49 -18.31
C ASP A 927 -17.92 -15.61 -18.51
N PHE A 928 -18.12 -14.65 -17.59
CA PHE A 928 -19.22 -13.70 -17.60
C PHE A 928 -18.89 -12.39 -18.33
N THR A 929 -17.69 -12.26 -18.90
CA THR A 929 -17.26 -11.02 -19.58
C THR A 929 -18.09 -10.70 -20.83
N GLY A 930 -18.73 -11.71 -21.44
CA GLY A 930 -19.59 -11.56 -22.63
C GLY A 930 -21.02 -11.08 -22.37
N LEU A 931 -21.43 -10.91 -21.10
CA LEU A 931 -22.76 -10.43 -20.73
C LEU A 931 -22.98 -8.97 -21.11
N GLU A 932 -24.16 -8.65 -21.67
CA GLU A 932 -24.52 -7.29 -22.09
C GLU A 932 -24.62 -6.34 -20.87
N GLU A 933 -25.20 -6.82 -19.78
CA GLU A 933 -25.35 -6.11 -18.50
C GLU A 933 -24.02 -5.86 -17.78
N ARG A 934 -22.93 -6.42 -18.29
CA ARG A 934 -21.55 -6.26 -17.81
C ARG A 934 -20.62 -5.86 -18.96
N SER A 935 -21.13 -5.28 -20.04
CA SER A 935 -20.32 -4.87 -21.19
C SER A 935 -19.57 -3.54 -20.99
N THR A 936 -20.02 -2.70 -20.06
CA THR A 936 -19.44 -1.37 -19.79
C THR A 936 -18.94 -1.25 -18.36
N ALA A 937 -17.84 -0.54 -18.15
CA ALA A 937 -17.31 -0.27 -16.80
C ALA A 937 -18.20 0.75 -16.08
N CYS A 938 -18.40 0.57 -14.78
CA CYS A 938 -19.12 1.53 -13.94
C CYS A 938 -18.33 2.83 -13.80
N GLU A 939 -19.04 3.94 -13.58
CA GLU A 939 -18.41 5.22 -13.25
C GLU A 939 -17.74 5.15 -11.87
N SER A 940 -16.40 5.08 -11.87
CA SER A 940 -15.58 4.95 -10.67
C SER A 940 -15.99 5.98 -9.60
N PRO A 941 -16.20 5.55 -8.34
CA PRO A 941 -16.59 6.46 -7.26
C PRO A 941 -15.51 7.49 -6.92
N ASP A 942 -14.24 7.22 -7.24
CA ASP A 942 -13.09 8.12 -7.04
C ASP A 942 -13.01 9.25 -8.09
N ARG A 943 -13.85 9.18 -9.12
CA ARG A 943 -13.97 10.19 -10.19
C ARG A 943 -15.44 10.62 -10.32
N PRO A 944 -16.01 11.30 -9.31
CA PRO A 944 -17.37 11.77 -9.43
C PRO A 944 -17.49 12.73 -10.62
N GLY A 945 -18.53 12.56 -11.43
CA GLY A 945 -18.90 13.53 -12.45
C GLY A 945 -19.18 14.93 -11.88
N ALA A 946 -19.53 15.88 -12.75
CA ALA A 946 -19.67 17.32 -12.44
C ALA A 946 -20.63 17.67 -11.27
N GLU A 947 -21.42 16.72 -10.76
CA GLU A 947 -22.37 16.89 -9.66
C GLU A 947 -21.93 16.24 -8.32
N GLY A 948 -20.75 15.62 -8.24
CA GLY A 948 -20.20 15.13 -6.96
C GLY A 948 -20.76 13.81 -6.42
N GLN A 949 -21.61 13.10 -7.17
CA GLN A 949 -22.11 11.75 -6.84
C GLN A 949 -21.95 10.82 -8.04
N SER A 950 -21.49 9.59 -7.81
CA SER A 950 -21.40 8.58 -8.87
C SER A 950 -22.79 8.11 -9.31
N LYS A 951 -22.97 7.95 -10.62
CA LYS A 951 -24.24 7.46 -11.18
C LYS A 951 -24.53 6.01 -10.81
N ASP A 952 -23.50 5.18 -10.63
CA ASP A 952 -23.61 3.72 -10.53
C ASP A 952 -23.47 3.16 -9.10
N TYR A 953 -23.13 4.00 -8.12
CA TYR A 953 -22.93 3.61 -6.71
C TYR A 953 -23.81 4.41 -5.75
N ASP A 954 -24.20 3.77 -4.65
CA ASP A 954 -24.84 4.36 -3.47
C ASP A 954 -23.85 4.40 -2.30
N LEU A 955 -24.05 5.36 -1.39
CA LEU A 955 -23.41 5.37 -0.08
C LEU A 955 -24.26 4.55 0.90
N TRP A 956 -23.74 3.42 1.33
CA TRP A 956 -24.38 2.53 2.28
C TRP A 956 -23.76 2.69 3.68
N GLU A 957 -24.63 2.79 4.69
CA GLU A 957 -24.25 2.87 6.09
C GLU A 957 -24.64 1.57 6.80
N PRO A 958 -23.69 0.87 7.45
CA PRO A 958 -24.01 -0.30 8.24
C PRO A 958 -24.89 0.06 9.44
N LYS A 959 -25.78 -0.85 9.82
CA LYS A 959 -26.75 -0.62 10.90
C LYS A 959 -26.55 -1.61 12.03
N HIS A 960 -26.66 -1.12 13.27
CA HIS A 960 -26.77 -1.99 14.43
C HIS A 960 -28.25 -2.38 14.64
N PRO A 961 -28.60 -3.68 14.78
CA PRO A 961 -30.00 -4.12 14.94
C PRO A 961 -30.78 -3.47 16.09
N LEU A 962 -30.05 -2.98 17.10
CA LEU A 962 -30.61 -2.39 18.31
C LEU A 962 -30.40 -0.86 18.42
N SER A 963 -29.77 -0.20 17.43
CA SER A 963 -29.57 1.27 17.43
C SER A 963 -30.38 1.94 16.33
N ASP A 964 -30.95 3.10 16.64
CA ASP A 964 -31.81 3.86 15.73
C ASP A 964 -31.05 4.90 14.88
N ASP A 965 -29.76 5.13 15.17
CA ASP A 965 -28.96 6.26 14.65
C ASP A 965 -27.75 5.87 13.78
N ASN A 966 -27.72 4.61 13.31
CA ASN A 966 -26.63 3.99 12.52
C ASN A 966 -25.24 4.10 13.17
N CYS A 967 -25.15 4.40 14.47
CA CYS A 967 -23.88 4.53 15.13
C CYS A 967 -23.30 3.15 15.50
N LEU A 968 -22.10 2.85 15.00
CA LEU A 968 -21.33 1.65 15.30
C LEU A 968 -19.94 2.08 15.76
N PHE A 969 -19.48 1.56 16.89
CA PHE A 969 -18.16 1.90 17.47
C PHE A 969 -17.92 3.41 17.60
N GLY A 970 -18.95 4.15 18.01
CA GLY A 970 -18.85 5.60 18.18
C GLY A 970 -18.77 6.43 16.92
N HIS A 971 -19.05 5.88 15.72
CA HIS A 971 -19.08 6.64 14.49
C HIS A 971 -20.07 6.07 13.44
N VAL A 972 -20.28 6.80 12.35
CA VAL A 972 -21.06 6.37 11.17
C VAL A 972 -20.12 6.29 9.98
N ALA A 973 -19.82 5.08 9.53
CA ALA A 973 -19.01 4.81 8.34
C ALA A 973 -19.89 4.70 7.08
N GLN A 974 -19.44 5.29 5.97
CA GLN A 974 -20.11 5.21 4.68
C GLN A 974 -19.29 4.39 3.70
N TYR A 975 -19.94 3.47 2.99
CA TYR A 975 -19.31 2.59 2.01
C TYR A 975 -19.92 2.75 0.62
N HIS A 976 -19.07 2.70 -0.41
CA HIS A 976 -19.51 2.61 -1.80
C HIS A 976 -20.06 1.20 -2.09
N ARG A 977 -21.32 1.15 -2.49
CA ARG A 977 -21.98 -0.07 -2.97
C ARG A 977 -22.62 0.16 -4.32
N LYS A 978 -22.44 -0.80 -5.22
CA LYS A 978 -23.02 -0.72 -6.55
C LYS A 978 -24.56 -0.77 -6.46
N LYS A 979 -25.23 0.08 -7.24
CA LYS A 979 -26.70 0.04 -7.37
C LYS A 979 -27.16 -1.29 -7.95
N LEU A 980 -28.28 -1.80 -7.46
CA LEU A 980 -28.82 -3.10 -7.88
C LEU A 980 -29.23 -3.16 -9.35
N ASP A 981 -29.63 -2.03 -9.93
CA ASP A 981 -30.09 -1.88 -11.32
C ASP A 981 -29.00 -1.35 -12.26
N ALA A 982 -27.76 -1.16 -11.77
CA ALA A 982 -26.65 -0.71 -12.59
C ALA A 982 -26.09 -1.85 -13.49
N ASN A 983 -26.25 -1.66 -14.80
CA ASN A 983 -25.80 -2.57 -15.85
C ASN A 983 -24.37 -2.27 -16.33
N CYS A 984 -23.43 -2.33 -15.39
CA CYS A 984 -22.00 -2.13 -15.61
C CYS A 984 -21.19 -3.11 -14.76
N TYR A 985 -19.90 -3.27 -15.03
CA TYR A 985 -18.98 -4.02 -14.16
C TYR A 985 -18.10 -3.06 -13.36
N ASN A 986 -17.72 -3.43 -12.14
CA ASN A 986 -16.88 -2.61 -11.26
C ASN A 986 -15.46 -2.47 -11.83
N GLY A 987 -14.86 -3.57 -12.28
CA GLY A 987 -13.53 -3.58 -12.87
C GLY A 987 -12.44 -3.69 -11.81
N ARG A 988 -11.51 -2.72 -11.78
CA ARG A 988 -10.43 -2.69 -10.78
C ARG A 988 -11.00 -2.55 -9.37
N GLU A 989 -10.24 -3.05 -8.39
CA GLU A 989 -10.61 -2.99 -6.96
C GLU A 989 -10.96 -1.54 -6.55
N ILE A 990 -12.10 -1.38 -5.89
CA ILE A 990 -12.61 -0.08 -5.44
C ILE A 990 -12.31 0.08 -3.95
N GLN A 991 -11.89 1.28 -3.54
CA GLN A 991 -11.83 1.60 -2.11
C GLN A 991 -13.26 1.73 -1.57
N HIS A 992 -13.76 0.68 -0.91
CA HIS A 992 -15.15 0.64 -0.47
C HIS A 992 -15.46 1.65 0.64
N LEU A 993 -14.54 1.89 1.59
CA LEU A 993 -14.77 2.90 2.64
C LEU A 993 -14.64 4.30 2.05
N HIS A 994 -15.74 5.04 2.00
CA HIS A 994 -15.79 6.40 1.50
C HIS A 994 -15.25 7.40 2.53
N SER A 995 -15.88 7.44 3.70
CA SER A 995 -15.48 8.31 4.81
C SER A 995 -16.19 7.95 6.11
N ILE A 996 -15.69 8.49 7.22
CA ILE A 996 -16.42 8.57 8.48
C ILE A 996 -17.30 9.83 8.42
N ALA A 997 -18.60 9.64 8.24
CA ALA A 997 -19.55 10.75 8.07
C ALA A 997 -19.68 11.60 9.36
N ARG A 998 -19.68 10.95 10.53
CA ARG A 998 -19.69 11.63 11.84
C ARG A 998 -19.26 10.70 12.96
N ASN A 999 -18.70 11.30 14.02
CA ASN A 999 -18.54 10.64 15.32
C ASN A 999 -19.81 10.82 16.16
N CYS A 1000 -20.09 9.84 17.01
CA CYS A 1000 -21.23 9.80 17.91
C CYS A 1000 -20.82 9.96 19.37
N THR A 1001 -21.81 10.27 20.20
CA THR A 1001 -21.67 10.18 21.66
C THR A 1001 -21.68 8.72 22.11
N CYS A 1002 -20.95 8.42 23.17
CA CYS A 1002 -20.88 7.08 23.76
C CYS A 1002 -22.23 6.61 24.29
N THR A 1003 -22.51 5.34 24.06
CA THR A 1003 -23.67 4.58 24.53
C THR A 1003 -23.22 3.33 25.26
N ARG A 1004 -24.13 2.61 25.94
CA ARG A 1004 -23.82 1.31 26.58
C ARG A 1004 -23.14 0.30 25.64
N ARG A 1005 -23.39 0.34 24.33
CA ARG A 1005 -22.89 -0.68 23.37
C ARG A 1005 -21.44 -0.51 22.96
N ASP A 1006 -20.88 0.66 23.26
CA ASP A 1006 -19.48 1.00 23.02
C ASP A 1006 -18.55 0.43 24.12
N PHE A 1007 -19.13 -0.27 25.11
CA PHE A 1007 -18.43 -0.83 26.26
C PHE A 1007 -18.70 -2.32 26.44
N GLU A 1008 -17.69 -3.02 26.94
CA GLU A 1008 -17.76 -4.38 27.45
C GLU A 1008 -17.44 -4.40 28.96
N CYS A 1009 -17.70 -5.52 29.64
CA CYS A 1009 -17.31 -5.65 31.04
C CYS A 1009 -15.79 -5.69 31.15
N ASP A 1010 -15.25 -5.06 32.19
CA ASP A 1010 -13.81 -5.02 32.44
C ASP A 1010 -13.29 -6.31 33.09
N TYR A 1011 -11.98 -6.45 33.20
CA TYR A 1011 -11.33 -7.59 33.85
C TYR A 1011 -11.87 -7.84 35.26
N ASN A 1012 -12.25 -9.10 35.55
CA ASN A 1012 -12.93 -9.55 36.78
C ASN A 1012 -14.39 -9.12 36.96
N TYR A 1013 -14.99 -8.47 35.96
CA TYR A 1013 -16.42 -8.19 35.93
C TYR A 1013 -17.12 -9.13 34.94
N GLU A 1014 -18.33 -9.54 35.29
CA GLU A 1014 -19.16 -10.38 34.43
C GLU A 1014 -20.51 -9.72 34.16
N LYS A 1015 -21.01 -9.96 32.96
CA LYS A 1015 -22.29 -9.41 32.51
C LYS A 1015 -23.44 -10.08 33.24
N GLN A 1016 -24.31 -9.27 33.82
CA GLN A 1016 -25.52 -9.70 34.50
C GLN A 1016 -26.70 -9.83 33.54
N THR A 1017 -27.79 -10.44 33.99
CA THR A 1017 -29.01 -10.67 33.17
C THR A 1017 -29.68 -9.38 32.72
N ASP A 1018 -29.48 -8.27 33.42
CA ASP A 1018 -29.96 -6.94 33.06
C ASP A 1018 -28.99 -6.17 32.14
N GLY A 1019 -27.85 -6.76 31.77
CA GLY A 1019 -26.82 -6.15 30.93
C GLY A 1019 -25.82 -5.27 31.69
N SER A 1020 -25.93 -5.14 33.01
CA SER A 1020 -24.93 -4.47 33.83
C SER A 1020 -23.67 -5.32 34.01
N CYS A 1021 -22.55 -4.71 34.37
CA CYS A 1021 -21.30 -5.41 34.70
C CYS A 1021 -21.11 -5.41 36.21
N ALA A 1022 -21.06 -6.59 36.82
CA ALA A 1022 -20.85 -6.73 38.26
C ALA A 1022 -19.58 -7.53 38.53
N LEU A 1023 -18.92 -7.21 39.65
CA LEU A 1023 -17.72 -7.93 40.06
C LEU A 1023 -18.06 -9.40 40.31
N VAL A 1024 -17.22 -10.29 39.80
CA VAL A 1024 -17.36 -11.73 40.02
C VAL A 1024 -17.40 -12.02 41.53
N PRO A 1025 -18.37 -12.82 42.02
CA PRO A 1025 -18.50 -13.11 43.44
C PRO A 1025 -17.22 -13.68 44.08
N GLY A 1026 -16.81 -13.09 45.22
CA GLY A 1026 -15.63 -13.53 45.99
C GLY A 1026 -14.32 -12.82 45.63
N LEU A 1027 -14.34 -11.87 44.68
CA LEU A 1027 -13.22 -10.99 44.40
C LEU A 1027 -13.31 -9.65 45.14
N SER A 1028 -12.17 -8.98 45.25
CA SER A 1028 -12.10 -7.58 45.66
C SER A 1028 -12.02 -6.69 44.40
N PRO A 1029 -12.65 -5.49 44.41
CA PRO A 1029 -12.52 -4.55 43.30
C PRO A 1029 -11.05 -4.24 43.01
N PRO A 1030 -10.66 -4.03 41.75
CA PRO A 1030 -9.31 -3.58 41.40
C PRO A 1030 -8.98 -2.25 42.10
N ASN A 1031 -7.71 -2.03 42.43
CA ASN A 1031 -7.29 -0.76 43.02
C ASN A 1031 -7.29 0.34 41.95
N PRO A 1032 -8.12 1.41 42.08
CA PRO A 1032 -8.16 2.50 41.11
C PRO A 1032 -6.80 3.17 40.86
N GLN A 1033 -5.92 3.21 41.88
CA GLN A 1033 -4.59 3.81 41.78
C GLN A 1033 -3.63 3.04 40.86
N ASP A 1034 -3.96 1.80 40.48
CA ASP A 1034 -3.14 1.04 39.53
C ASP A 1034 -3.11 1.70 38.14
N GLN A 1035 -4.09 2.55 37.80
CA GLN A 1035 -4.08 3.37 36.58
C GLN A 1035 -2.87 4.32 36.52
N CYS A 1036 -2.39 4.80 37.68
CA CYS A 1036 -1.24 5.69 37.80
C CYS A 1036 0.11 5.03 37.52
N LYS A 1037 0.14 3.71 37.35
CA LYS A 1037 1.37 2.98 36.99
C LYS A 1037 1.71 3.11 35.51
N ALA A 1038 0.75 3.50 34.68
CA ALA A 1038 0.99 3.78 33.27
C ALA A 1038 1.77 5.09 33.10
N GLN A 1039 2.75 5.12 32.19
CA GLN A 1039 3.51 6.33 31.91
C GLN A 1039 2.61 7.42 31.33
N GLY A 1040 2.75 8.65 31.83
CA GLY A 1040 1.99 9.81 31.36
C GLY A 1040 0.58 9.96 31.96
N VAL A 1041 0.24 9.19 32.99
CA VAL A 1041 -1.05 9.31 33.70
C VAL A 1041 -0.88 10.10 35.00
N ASP A 1042 -1.44 11.31 35.04
CA ASP A 1042 -1.37 12.21 36.20
C ASP A 1042 -2.62 12.15 37.09
N GLU A 1043 -3.72 11.57 36.58
CA GLU A 1043 -5.03 11.51 37.23
C GLU A 1043 -5.66 10.12 37.00
N TYR A 1044 -6.43 9.63 37.96
CA TYR A 1044 -7.12 8.34 37.85
C TYR A 1044 -8.61 8.44 38.22
N PHE A 1045 -9.39 7.49 37.71
CA PHE A 1045 -10.83 7.38 37.95
C PHE A 1045 -11.15 6.17 38.84
N ASP A 1046 -12.25 6.24 39.59
CA ASP A 1046 -12.76 5.05 40.28
C ASP A 1046 -13.19 3.97 39.26
N VAL A 1047 -12.96 2.69 39.59
CA VAL A 1047 -13.24 1.56 38.68
C VAL A 1047 -14.75 1.34 38.56
N THR A 1048 -15.28 1.41 37.34
CA THR A 1048 -16.72 1.25 37.04
C THR A 1048 -17.14 -0.18 36.73
N GLY A 1049 -16.19 -1.04 36.37
CA GLY A 1049 -16.44 -2.39 35.86
C GLY A 1049 -16.74 -2.48 34.37
N TYR A 1050 -16.61 -1.37 33.64
CA TYR A 1050 -16.75 -1.29 32.19
C TYR A 1050 -15.43 -0.83 31.56
N ARG A 1051 -15.12 -1.35 30.38
CA ARG A 1051 -14.05 -0.85 29.52
C ARG A 1051 -14.57 -0.60 28.11
N ARG A 1052 -14.02 0.40 27.43
CA ARG A 1052 -14.36 0.69 26.03
C ARG A 1052 -13.93 -0.47 25.14
N ILE A 1053 -14.73 -0.79 24.14
CA ILE A 1053 -14.34 -1.70 23.07
C ILE A 1053 -13.22 -1.01 22.28
N PRO A 1054 -12.07 -1.66 21.99
CA PRO A 1054 -10.91 -1.00 21.36
C PRO A 1054 -11.19 -0.25 20.04
N LEU A 1055 -12.15 -0.71 19.24
CA LEU A 1055 -12.57 -0.05 17.99
C LEU A 1055 -13.34 1.27 18.19
N THR A 1056 -13.84 1.53 19.40
CA THR A 1056 -14.77 2.62 19.65
C THR A 1056 -14.06 3.97 19.65
N THR A 1057 -14.56 4.91 18.83
CA THR A 1057 -14.09 6.30 18.74
C THR A 1057 -15.05 7.32 19.36
N CYS A 1058 -16.06 6.85 20.11
CA CYS A 1058 -17.08 7.69 20.72
C CYS A 1058 -16.50 8.70 21.73
N GLN A 1059 -17.15 9.87 21.84
CA GLN A 1059 -16.76 10.90 22.82
C GLN A 1059 -17.98 11.54 23.49
N GLY A 1060 -17.94 11.71 24.82
CA GLY A 1060 -19.04 12.26 25.60
C GLY A 1060 -20.28 11.35 25.63
N GLY A 1061 -21.39 11.81 26.19
CA GLY A 1061 -22.58 10.98 26.39
C GLY A 1061 -22.48 10.09 27.63
N GLN A 1062 -22.69 8.78 27.48
CA GLN A 1062 -22.56 7.79 28.57
C GLN A 1062 -21.15 7.19 28.58
N GLU A 1063 -20.19 7.91 29.17
CA GLU A 1063 -18.81 7.41 29.32
C GLU A 1063 -18.70 6.46 30.51
N LEU A 1064 -19.07 5.20 30.30
CA LEU A 1064 -19.16 4.19 31.37
C LEU A 1064 -17.79 3.74 31.90
N ASP A 1065 -16.70 4.03 31.21
CA ASP A 1065 -15.33 3.74 31.64
C ASP A 1065 -14.80 4.77 32.66
N TYR A 1066 -15.44 5.93 32.75
CA TYR A 1066 -15.06 6.99 33.69
C TYR A 1066 -16.11 7.19 34.77
N THR A 1067 -15.63 7.60 35.95
CA THR A 1067 -16.50 8.15 36.99
C THR A 1067 -16.46 9.67 36.94
N SER A 1068 -17.53 10.32 37.41
CA SER A 1068 -17.58 11.79 37.52
C SER A 1068 -16.55 12.36 38.51
N ARG A 1069 -15.91 11.51 39.31
CA ARG A 1069 -14.92 11.87 40.32
C ARG A 1069 -13.53 11.49 39.82
N VAL A 1070 -12.70 12.51 39.55
CA VAL A 1070 -11.28 12.34 39.18
C VAL A 1070 -10.42 12.53 40.42
N ASN A 1071 -9.39 11.71 40.58
CA ASN A 1071 -8.44 11.78 41.70
C ASN A 1071 -7.01 11.99 41.17
N PRO A 1072 -6.14 12.73 41.88
CA PRO A 1072 -4.73 12.87 41.52
C PRO A 1072 -3.98 11.56 41.72
N CYS A 1073 -3.06 11.24 40.81
CA CYS A 1073 -2.10 10.18 41.07
C CYS A 1073 -1.14 10.55 42.23
N PRO A 1074 -0.66 9.57 43.02
CA PRO A 1074 0.24 9.85 44.14
C PRO A 1074 1.48 10.63 43.72
N GLY A 1075 1.73 11.80 44.32
CA GLY A 1075 2.84 12.70 43.97
C GLY A 1075 2.54 13.70 42.85
N LYS A 1076 1.32 13.70 42.30
CA LYS A 1076 0.82 14.59 41.24
C LYS A 1076 -0.27 15.56 41.73
N GLU A 1077 -0.46 15.66 43.04
CA GLU A 1077 -1.53 16.45 43.66
C GLU A 1077 -1.43 17.94 43.30
N ALA A 1078 -0.22 18.49 43.22
CA ALA A 1078 0.00 19.89 42.84
C ALA A 1078 -0.35 20.19 41.37
N GLU A 1079 -0.09 19.25 40.46
CA GLU A 1079 -0.46 19.38 39.04
C GLU A 1079 -1.98 19.26 38.85
N PHE A 1080 -2.61 18.33 39.59
CA PHE A 1080 -4.05 18.16 39.63
C PHE A 1080 -4.77 19.40 40.19
N GLU A 1081 -4.29 19.97 41.29
CA GLU A 1081 -4.84 21.22 41.84
C GLU A 1081 -4.66 22.40 40.89
N ARG A 1082 -3.59 22.43 40.07
CA ARG A 1082 -3.42 23.46 39.04
C ARG A 1082 -4.40 23.29 37.87
N LYS A 1083 -4.73 22.06 37.51
CA LYS A 1083 -5.62 21.72 36.37
C LYS A 1083 -7.11 21.82 36.74
N HIS A 1084 -7.50 21.39 37.94
CA HIS A 1084 -8.88 21.36 38.42
C HIS A 1084 -9.22 22.42 39.48
N GLY A 1085 -8.23 23.15 40.00
CA GLY A 1085 -8.44 24.22 40.95
C GLY A 1085 -9.04 25.48 40.32
N ILE A 1086 -9.84 26.20 41.10
CA ILE A 1086 -10.38 27.51 40.69
C ILE A 1086 -9.21 28.49 40.52
N SER A 1087 -9.04 29.06 39.33
CA SER A 1087 -8.00 30.06 39.06
C SER A 1087 -8.14 31.27 40.00
N GLY A 1088 -7.05 31.97 40.32
CA GLY A 1088 -7.09 33.14 41.19
C GLY A 1088 -8.06 34.23 40.72
N THR A 1089 -8.25 34.35 39.40
CA THR A 1089 -9.29 35.17 38.76
C THR A 1089 -10.70 34.64 38.98
N GLY A 1090 -10.91 33.32 38.85
CA GLY A 1090 -12.18 32.67 39.18
C GLY A 1090 -12.58 32.86 40.64
N LEU A 1091 -11.63 32.74 41.57
CA LEU A 1091 -11.87 32.98 43.00
C LEU A 1091 -12.17 34.45 43.30
N PHE A 1092 -11.47 35.37 42.65
CA PHE A 1092 -11.75 36.80 42.73
C PHE A 1092 -13.18 37.13 42.29
N PHE A 1093 -13.63 36.62 41.15
CA PHE A 1093 -15.01 36.85 40.70
C PHE A 1093 -16.05 36.15 41.59
N ALA A 1094 -15.78 34.93 42.06
CA ALA A 1094 -16.67 34.21 42.98
C ALA A 1094 -16.86 34.96 44.32
N ILE A 1095 -15.88 35.75 44.77
CA ILE A 1095 -15.96 36.54 45.99
C ILE A 1095 -16.52 37.96 45.73
N VAL A 1096 -16.06 38.62 44.68
CA VAL A 1096 -16.39 40.03 44.40
C VAL A 1096 -17.81 40.19 43.85
N ILE A 1097 -18.29 39.26 43.03
CA ILE A 1097 -19.65 39.37 42.45
C ILE A 1097 -20.74 39.34 43.52
N PRO A 1098 -20.74 38.41 44.51
CA PRO A 1098 -21.71 38.45 45.61
C PRO A 1098 -21.63 39.73 46.44
N ILE A 1099 -20.42 40.25 46.69
CA ILE A 1099 -20.22 41.49 47.46
C ILE A 1099 -20.72 42.70 46.68
N ALA A 1100 -20.40 42.81 45.39
CA ALA A 1100 -20.88 43.87 44.52
C ALA A 1100 -22.39 43.82 44.32
N ALA A 1101 -22.97 42.61 44.20
CA ALA A 1101 -24.42 42.41 44.14
C ALA A 1101 -25.08 42.83 45.48
N ALA A 1102 -24.52 42.44 46.62
CA ALA A 1102 -25.01 42.85 47.93
C ALA A 1102 -24.90 44.38 48.14
N ALA A 1103 -23.80 45.00 47.71
CA ALA A 1103 -23.61 46.44 47.75
C ALA A 1103 -24.58 47.18 46.81
N GLY A 1104 -24.82 46.63 45.61
CA GLY A 1104 -25.78 47.15 44.64
C GLY A 1104 -27.23 47.07 45.15
N VAL A 1105 -27.61 45.94 45.76
CA VAL A 1105 -28.91 45.77 46.43
C VAL A 1105 -29.02 46.72 47.62
N GLY A 1106 -27.97 46.84 48.44
CA GLY A 1106 -27.93 47.77 49.58
C GLY A 1106 -28.07 49.23 49.16
N TYR A 1107 -27.40 49.64 48.08
CA TYR A 1107 -27.51 50.98 47.51
C TYR A 1107 -28.89 51.25 46.91
N TRP A 1108 -29.48 50.26 46.23
CA TRP A 1108 -30.84 50.35 45.69
C TRP A 1108 -31.89 50.48 46.80
N VAL A 1109 -31.76 49.69 47.87
CA VAL A 1109 -32.61 49.79 49.07
C VAL A 1109 -32.44 51.14 49.75
N TRP A 1110 -31.20 51.64 49.89
CA TRP A 1110 -30.92 52.96 50.47
C TRP A 1110 -31.52 54.11 49.64
N LYS A 1111 -31.41 54.05 48.31
CA LYS A 1111 -31.93 55.08 47.41
C LYS A 1111 -33.46 55.09 47.34
N ASN A 1112 -34.11 53.94 47.48
CA ASN A 1112 -35.57 53.79 47.44
C ASN A 1112 -36.21 53.77 48.84
N TRP A 1113 -35.48 54.22 49.86
CA TRP A 1113 -35.94 54.31 51.24
C TRP A 1113 -36.87 55.54 51.44
N ASP A 1114 -38.19 55.33 51.49
CA ASP A 1114 -39.17 56.30 52.05
C ASP A 1114 -39.35 56.01 53.55
N GLY A 1115 -38.81 56.88 54.41
CA GLY A 1115 -38.65 56.70 55.86
C GLY A 1115 -39.92 56.51 56.69
N LYS A 1116 -40.66 55.42 56.47
CA LYS A 1116 -41.87 55.07 57.20
C LYS A 1116 -41.81 53.63 57.72
N PHE A 1117 -41.11 53.45 58.83
CA PHE A 1117 -41.56 52.53 59.86
C PHE A 1117 -41.76 53.31 61.15
N GLY A 1118 -43.03 53.60 61.42
CA GLY A 1118 -43.51 54.25 62.62
C GLY A 1118 -43.44 53.31 63.84
N ARG A 1119 -42.99 53.91 64.94
CA ARG A 1119 -43.45 53.76 66.34
C ARG A 1119 -43.98 52.38 66.77
N ILE A 1120 -43.18 51.73 67.61
CA ILE A 1120 -43.55 50.65 68.52
C ILE A 1120 -44.70 51.11 69.43
N GLN A 1121 -45.81 50.35 69.47
CA GLN A 1121 -46.79 50.41 70.55
C GLN A 1121 -46.92 48.99 71.14
N LEU A 1122 -46.63 48.89 72.43
CA LEU A 1122 -46.56 47.67 73.23
C LEU A 1122 -47.94 47.22 73.74
N GLY A 1123 -48.07 45.91 73.96
CA GLY A 1123 -49.12 45.25 74.75
C GLY A 1123 -49.91 44.27 73.88
N GLY A 1124 -50.13 43.01 74.25
CA GLY A 1124 -49.88 42.31 75.50
C GLY A 1124 -50.77 41.06 75.50
N ASP A 1125 -50.25 39.99 76.06
CA ASP A 1125 -50.91 38.78 76.56
C ASP A 1125 -51.53 37.73 75.61
N ALA A 1126 -51.09 36.51 75.90
CA ALA A 1126 -51.52 35.20 75.41
C ALA A 1126 -52.86 34.77 76.07
N PRO A 1127 -53.32 33.48 76.04
CA PRO A 1127 -52.90 32.29 75.28
C PRO A 1127 -54.10 31.47 74.71
N SER A 1128 -53.82 30.26 74.19
CA SER A 1128 -54.65 29.03 74.27
C SER A 1128 -55.30 28.46 72.99
N MET A 1129 -54.82 27.24 72.66
CA MET A 1129 -55.48 26.04 72.11
C MET A 1129 -56.55 26.11 71.01
N GLY A 1130 -56.39 25.22 70.02
CA GLY A 1130 -57.49 24.34 69.59
C GLY A 1130 -57.76 24.24 68.08
N LEU A 1131 -57.39 23.10 67.50
CA LEU A 1131 -58.09 22.28 66.50
C LEU A 1131 -58.95 22.92 65.38
N GLY A 1132 -58.64 22.52 64.13
CA GLY A 1132 -59.64 22.02 63.19
C GLY A 1132 -60.03 22.90 61.99
N GLY A 1133 -60.00 22.29 60.79
CA GLY A 1133 -61.06 22.44 59.79
C GLY A 1133 -60.96 23.56 58.73
N GLY A 1134 -60.61 23.13 57.51
CA GLY A 1134 -61.11 23.55 56.19
C GLY A 1134 -61.83 24.88 55.95
N GLY A 1135 -61.34 25.59 54.93
CA GLY A 1135 -62.18 26.09 53.83
C GLY A 1135 -62.64 27.55 53.84
N GLY A 1136 -61.93 28.39 53.05
CA GLY A 1136 -62.52 29.40 52.17
C GLY A 1136 -62.86 30.79 52.73
N GLY A 1137 -62.34 31.83 52.04
CA GLY A 1137 -62.87 33.21 52.08
C GLY A 1137 -61.90 34.25 52.63
N GLY A 1138 -61.25 35.00 51.75
CA GLY A 1138 -60.23 35.99 52.10
C GLY A 1138 -60.75 37.34 52.61
N TYR A 1139 -59.87 38.10 53.24
CA TYR A 1139 -59.66 39.55 53.01
C TYR A 1139 -58.24 39.92 53.46
N GLY A 1140 -57.62 40.82 52.70
CA GLY A 1140 -56.18 41.01 52.61
C GLY A 1140 -55.49 41.77 53.75
N GLY A 1141 -54.17 41.54 53.83
CA GLY A 1141 -53.24 42.24 54.69
C GLY A 1141 -51.81 42.19 54.13
N ALA A 1142 -51.33 43.34 53.67
CA ALA A 1142 -49.95 43.86 53.61
C ALA A 1142 -48.75 43.03 53.09
N PHE A 1143 -48.88 41.74 52.76
CA PHE A 1143 -47.77 40.91 52.23
C PHE A 1143 -48.20 40.06 51.03
N ASP A 1144 -48.89 40.70 50.07
CA ASP A 1144 -49.27 40.02 48.83
C ASP A 1144 -48.09 39.93 47.86
N ARG A 1145 -47.86 38.72 47.34
CA ARG A 1145 -46.68 38.33 46.55
C ARG A 1145 -46.72 38.87 45.11
N ASP A 1146 -47.83 39.50 44.73
CA ASP A 1146 -48.09 40.11 43.42
C ASP A 1146 -47.78 41.62 43.34
N ALA A 1147 -47.18 42.19 44.38
CA ALA A 1147 -46.69 43.57 44.32
C ALA A 1147 -45.57 43.70 43.25
N PRO A 1148 -45.70 44.61 42.26
CA PRO A 1148 -44.75 44.78 41.16
C PRO A 1148 -43.28 44.92 41.61
N TRP A 1149 -43.05 45.58 42.75
CA TRP A 1149 -41.70 45.84 43.29
C TRP A 1149 -41.00 44.62 43.90
N ILE A 1150 -41.69 43.48 44.09
CA ILE A 1150 -41.08 42.20 44.48
C ILE A 1150 -40.95 41.27 43.26
N LYS A 1151 -41.93 41.28 42.35
CA LYS A 1151 -42.01 40.38 41.19
C LYS A 1151 -40.93 40.66 40.13
N TYR A 1152 -40.70 41.93 39.79
CA TYR A 1152 -39.76 42.28 38.72
C TYR A 1152 -38.28 42.09 39.10
N PRO A 1153 -37.82 42.40 40.33
CA PRO A 1153 -36.45 42.11 40.75
C PRO A 1153 -36.14 40.61 40.80
N VAL A 1154 -37.10 39.78 41.24
CA VAL A 1154 -36.93 38.32 41.30
C VAL A 1154 -36.83 37.72 39.89
N MET A 1155 -37.67 38.16 38.93
CA MET A 1155 -37.54 37.73 37.53
C MET A 1155 -36.24 38.19 36.88
N ALA A 1156 -35.75 39.40 37.19
CA ALA A 1156 -34.48 39.88 36.68
C ALA A 1156 -33.29 39.05 37.21
N LEU A 1157 -33.31 38.67 38.49
CA LEU A 1157 -32.34 37.76 39.09
C LEU A 1157 -32.40 36.35 38.47
N SER A 1158 -33.59 35.82 38.21
CA SER A 1158 -33.75 34.53 37.51
C SER A 1158 -33.23 34.55 36.08
N GLY A 1159 -33.41 35.67 35.36
CA GLY A 1159 -32.91 35.84 34.00
C GLY A 1159 -31.38 35.92 33.91
N VAL A 1160 -30.72 36.60 34.87
CA VAL A 1160 -29.25 36.67 34.92
C VAL A 1160 -28.62 35.32 35.24
N VAL A 1161 -29.22 34.53 36.15
CA VAL A 1161 -28.74 33.17 36.47
C VAL A 1161 -28.84 32.24 35.26
N ALA A 1162 -29.88 32.37 34.42
CA ALA A 1162 -30.05 31.57 33.21
C ALA A 1162 -28.99 31.88 32.13
N VAL A 1163 -28.54 33.13 32.01
CA VAL A 1163 -27.50 33.54 31.05
C VAL A 1163 -26.09 33.09 31.51
N VAL A 1164 -25.81 33.14 32.81
CA VAL A 1164 -24.53 32.63 33.36
C VAL A 1164 -24.42 31.11 33.25
N ALA A 1165 -25.54 30.37 33.34
CA ALA A 1165 -25.57 28.92 33.15
C ALA A 1165 -25.29 28.47 31.70
N ALA A 1166 -25.43 29.35 30.71
CA ALA A 1166 -25.25 29.02 29.29
C ALA A 1166 -23.84 29.34 28.73
N LEU A 1167 -23.04 30.13 29.44
CA LEU A 1167 -21.66 30.50 29.04
C LEU A 1167 -20.63 29.36 28.96
N PRO A 1168 -20.74 28.23 29.71
CA PRO A 1168 -19.78 27.12 29.59
C PRO A 1168 -19.86 26.37 28.23
N MET A 1169 -21.00 26.43 27.53
CA MET A 1169 -21.20 25.69 26.28
C MET A 1169 -20.57 26.36 25.05
N VAL A 1170 -20.35 27.68 25.08
CA VAL A 1170 -19.79 28.45 23.95
C VAL A 1170 -18.26 28.60 24.07
N ALA A 1171 -17.71 28.60 25.30
CA ALA A 1171 -16.26 28.60 25.51
C ALA A 1171 -15.62 27.23 25.19
N ASN A 1172 -16.35 26.13 25.37
CA ASN A 1172 -15.89 24.78 25.03
C ASN A 1172 -15.87 24.50 23.51
N SER A 1173 -16.58 25.30 22.70
CA SER A 1173 -16.56 25.16 21.23
C SER A 1173 -15.42 25.94 20.56
N LEU A 1174 -14.80 26.89 21.27
CA LEU A 1174 -13.69 27.73 20.77
C LEU A 1174 -12.30 27.25 21.22
N TRP A 1175 -12.21 26.48 22.32
CA TRP A 1175 -10.97 25.83 22.75
C TRP A 1175 -10.64 24.56 21.95
N ARG A 1176 -11.64 23.99 21.25
CA ARG A 1176 -11.51 22.85 20.33
C ARG A 1176 -10.74 23.17 19.03
N THR A 1177 -10.37 24.42 18.79
CA THR A 1177 -9.78 24.88 17.52
C THR A 1177 -8.26 25.09 17.57
N VAL A 1178 -7.58 24.90 18.72
CA VAL A 1178 -6.16 25.30 18.88
C VAL A 1178 -5.21 24.19 19.38
N SER A 1179 -5.70 23.04 19.87
CA SER A 1179 -4.81 21.96 20.34
C SER A 1179 -4.67 20.77 19.39
N THR A 1180 -5.12 20.91 18.14
CA THR A 1180 -4.85 20.03 17.00
C THR A 1180 -3.42 20.16 16.46
N ARG A 1181 -2.44 20.49 17.32
CA ARG A 1181 -1.01 20.56 16.98
C ARG A 1181 -0.22 19.75 18.00
N LEU A 1182 0.53 18.75 17.52
CA LEU A 1182 1.54 17.91 18.21
C LEU A 1182 1.12 16.46 18.58
N GLY A 1183 1.20 15.56 17.58
CA GLY A 1183 2.27 14.55 17.55
C GLY A 1183 2.03 13.16 18.16
N ARG A 1184 1.50 12.26 17.32
CA ARG A 1184 1.83 10.82 17.07
C ARG A 1184 2.59 10.00 18.12
N ASN A 1185 2.06 8.79 18.36
CA ASN A 1185 2.74 7.67 18.99
C ASN A 1185 2.82 6.46 18.02
N ARG A 1186 3.90 5.69 18.17
CA ARG A 1186 4.36 4.54 17.37
C ARG A 1186 3.63 3.22 17.71
N ALA A 1187 3.23 2.49 16.67
CA ALA A 1187 3.65 1.13 16.32
C ALA A 1187 3.01 -0.20 16.82
N GLY A 1188 2.61 -1.09 15.87
CA GLY A 1188 1.64 -2.20 15.95
C GLY A 1188 2.09 -3.68 15.84
N GLY A 1189 1.77 -4.41 14.75
CA GLY A 1189 2.28 -5.72 14.21
C GLY A 1189 2.90 -6.88 15.11
N TYR A 1190 2.69 -8.20 14.97
CA TYR A 1190 2.62 -9.04 13.75
C TYR A 1190 1.96 -10.42 13.93
N SER A 1191 1.83 -11.15 12.77
CA SER A 1191 1.22 -12.35 12.01
C SER A 1191 1.28 -13.94 12.15
N ARG A 1192 0.19 -14.62 11.73
CA ARG A 1192 -0.01 -15.60 10.62
C ARG A 1192 1.12 -16.58 10.20
N PRO A 1193 0.79 -17.76 9.59
CA PRO A 1193 0.00 -17.86 8.34
C PRO A 1193 -1.00 -19.04 8.16
N TYR A 1194 -2.15 -18.73 7.55
CA TYR A 1194 -2.89 -19.53 6.55
C TYR A 1194 -3.37 -18.51 5.51
N THR A 1195 -3.12 -18.75 4.22
CA THR A 1195 -3.48 -17.84 3.13
C THR A 1195 -4.92 -18.09 2.67
N SER A 1196 -5.89 -17.52 3.39
CA SER A 1196 -7.26 -17.31 2.89
C SER A 1196 -7.35 -15.96 2.15
N ARG A 1197 -8.47 -15.65 1.48
CA ARG A 1197 -8.74 -14.34 0.85
C ARG A 1197 -8.37 -13.14 1.73
N SER A 1198 -8.62 -13.28 3.03
CA SER A 1198 -8.25 -12.30 4.06
C SER A 1198 -6.73 -12.10 4.27
N SER A 1199 -5.85 -12.85 3.62
CA SER A 1199 -4.38 -12.65 3.67
C SER A 1199 -3.89 -11.62 2.67
N PHE A 1200 -4.56 -11.50 1.52
CA PHE A 1200 -4.31 -10.46 0.55
C PHE A 1200 -4.76 -9.08 1.04
N SER A 1201 -5.78 -9.00 1.90
CA SER A 1201 -6.21 -7.72 2.50
C SER A 1201 -5.30 -7.21 3.62
N ARG A 1202 -4.52 -8.08 4.29
CA ARG A 1202 -3.67 -7.68 5.43
C ARG A 1202 -2.45 -6.85 5.06
N GLY A 1203 -2.02 -6.88 3.80
CA GLY A 1203 -0.99 -5.96 3.30
C GLY A 1203 -1.56 -4.65 2.73
N ARG A 1204 -2.88 -4.46 2.73
CA ARG A 1204 -3.56 -3.38 1.99
C ARG A 1204 -4.55 -2.56 2.82
N GLY A 1205 -4.75 -2.91 4.09
CA GLY A 1205 -5.60 -2.20 5.03
C GLY A 1205 -4.80 -1.58 6.15
N ASP A 1206 -3.88 -0.67 5.84
CA ASP A 1206 -3.47 0.32 6.84
C ASP A 1206 -4.69 1.20 7.09
N TYR A 1207 -5.20 1.16 8.32
CA TYR A 1207 -6.19 2.11 8.78
C TYR A 1207 -5.57 3.49 8.60
N ALA A 1208 -6.04 4.23 7.58
CA ALA A 1208 -5.66 5.60 7.32
C ALA A 1208 -6.08 6.46 8.51
N VAL A 1209 -5.20 6.55 9.50
CA VAL A 1209 -5.21 7.66 10.45
C VAL A 1209 -4.86 8.88 9.61
N VAL A 1210 -5.87 9.72 9.39
CA VAL A 1210 -5.66 11.11 8.98
C VAL A 1210 -4.73 11.71 10.02
N ASP A 1211 -3.45 11.84 9.69
CA ASP A 1211 -2.50 12.60 10.48
C ASP A 1211 -2.70 14.08 10.13
N PRO A 1212 -3.12 14.94 11.07
CA PRO A 1212 -3.10 16.37 10.86
C PRO A 1212 -1.72 16.88 11.29
N ASP A 1213 -0.85 17.16 10.31
CA ASP A 1213 0.20 18.20 10.34
C ASP A 1213 1.47 17.76 9.57
N GLU A 1214 1.54 18.01 8.25
CA GLU A 1214 2.79 18.42 7.58
C GLU A 1214 2.43 19.35 6.40
N GLY A 1215 2.33 20.64 6.73
CA GLY A 1215 2.40 21.73 5.77
C GLY A 1215 3.57 22.63 6.16
N GLU A 1216 4.27 23.13 5.13
CA GLU A 1216 5.34 24.14 5.17
C GLU A 1216 6.78 23.63 5.38
N LEU A 1217 7.53 23.52 4.28
CA LEU A 1217 8.94 23.95 4.20
C LEU A 1217 9.27 24.38 2.76
N LEU A 1218 8.75 25.55 2.39
CA LEU A 1218 9.43 26.48 1.48
C LEU A 1218 9.77 27.70 2.34
N GLY A 1219 11.04 28.10 2.37
CA GLY A 1219 11.41 29.37 3.00
C GLY A 1219 12.85 29.44 3.47
N GLU A 1220 13.71 29.86 2.55
CA GLU A 1220 14.67 30.96 2.71
C GLU A 1220 15.72 30.96 3.84
N GLU A 1221 16.94 31.19 3.35
CA GLU A 1221 18.11 31.74 4.01
C GLU A 1221 17.80 32.79 5.10
N SER A 1222 18.43 32.68 6.26
CA SER A 1222 19.10 33.83 6.89
C SER A 1222 20.02 33.39 8.02
N GLU A 1223 21.06 34.20 8.15
CA GLU A 1223 22.26 34.12 8.96
C GLU A 1223 21.97 34.14 10.48
N ASP A 1224 22.81 33.47 11.29
CA ASP A 1224 23.64 34.13 12.32
C ASP A 1224 24.26 33.13 13.32
N GLU A 1225 25.60 33.25 13.43
CA GLU A 1225 26.48 33.04 14.60
C GLU A 1225 26.21 31.88 15.58
N VAL A 1226 27.04 30.81 15.50
CA VAL A 1226 28.23 30.48 16.35
C VAL A 1226 28.72 29.07 16.01
#